data_AF-A0A949FQW0-F1
#
_entry.id   AF-A0A949FQW0-F1
#
_cell.length_a   1.000
_cell.length_b   1.000
_cell.length_c   1.000
_cell.angle_alpha   90.00
_cell.angle_beta   90.00
_cell.angle_gamma   90.00
#
_symmetry.space_group_name_H-M   'P 1'
#
loop_
_entity.id
_entity.type
_entity.pdbx_description
1 polymer ?
#
loop_
_entity_poly.entity_id
_entity_poly.type
_entity_poly.pdbx_seq_one_letter_code
_entity_poly.pdbx_strand_id
1 'polypeptide(L)'
;NLPSAGTGFVARRFYRSDDGGVTYRLVAELDRSSTSFVDAAAQRGTLLASVTQLNRARLDASLTIDPGMIVKVQNSRIVAGIGAQFVAEGSESRPIIMTSRQDDRYGTGGTFDTNNDGNTSNPLAGDWGGIYFSQMSSGSIDSVVLTYAGGITSIAGSFAGFNAIEIHQAEVRIANSIVERNASGTGGVPSPNRYGAGFNTPAAIFVRGAQPIILDNTIRNNTAPAISIDPGSLSGNFVRDIGRFSGLADRYDAITENKGPLVRGNSLGGNSINGMVIRGGVLNTESVWDDTDIVHVVQSEIVVPDMYVFGGLRLQSSPNESLVVKFGPGAGLTSNGRPLEIDDRIGGVLQVIGTPGFPVILTSVADDTAGAGFDPDGRAQLDTNNDGGASTPRPGDWRSLRIAEFSHDRNVATLVELEPAQSTGTGVNGTPSTAQSLGVLAASEKSSDDVNRLGFTIFGTVNNLNDLDVYSFRGTAGTTVWFDIDRTNISLDATLELIDANGNIIAQSDNSLDESSGTLALYSNPVAIDGRFVNSMQTTPFSPRNGGSGPATLTNSFADFYTTNPLDPGMRVQLPGTAGSTNTYFVRVRSSNIDSRLPGVNRSDLQAPAKVLDGKSEGQYQLQIRLREMDEFGGASISLADVRYAVNGIEVLGMPIHSPLVGEATELTTNNNVIANALDLGNIANVDRAAVSVAGDLNSPQDVDWYRFTINQVSLQDSGLVQHLSTMIDMDYADGLSRANTTLWLFYDDQNGLGGGTGIRLVAFGTDSNIADDVGAPTRGSNVDDLSRGSAGILDAFLGNIELPSGNYFLAITSNEQTSSYMSQFYSANAGGNPLTRVEPVNSVRRIVEDRFGGSTTSTAAGPLQVGVQRGSASAVPYTLADVVLFVSQQAPGSDTSELITINPLTGQQISLVSRFPFVQDVTMRGDGTVHGSRTPLGVVVNDANSGGILTVDAAGNGTTSGTATSGIQTFEYDL
;
A
#
# COMPACT_ATOMS: atom_id res chain seq x y z
N ASN A 1 3.57 20.68 -48.51
CA ASN A 1 4.10 20.33 -47.18
C ASN A 1 3.36 21.10 -46.11
N LEU A 2 2.24 20.54 -45.65
CA LEU A 2 1.49 20.99 -44.49
C LEU A 2 2.01 20.24 -43.25
N PRO A 3 2.19 20.92 -42.11
CA PRO A 3 2.69 20.29 -40.87
C PRO A 3 1.64 19.36 -40.27
N SER A 4 2.03 18.18 -39.78
CA SER A 4 1.14 17.24 -39.08
C SER A 4 0.51 17.86 -37.83
N ALA A 5 -0.66 17.36 -37.40
CA ALA A 5 -1.31 17.85 -36.18
C ALA A 5 -0.54 17.44 -34.90
N GLY A 6 -0.53 18.30 -33.88
CA GLY A 6 0.03 17.98 -32.55
C GLY A 6 -0.70 16.84 -31.83
N THR A 7 -0.06 16.17 -30.88
CA THR A 7 -0.64 15.08 -30.07
C THR A 7 -1.97 15.53 -29.41
N GLY A 8 -3.02 14.72 -29.54
CA GLY A 8 -4.38 15.04 -29.07
C GLY A 8 -5.42 15.36 -30.16
N PHE A 9 -5.01 15.54 -31.42
CA PHE A 9 -5.91 15.80 -32.54
C PHE A 9 -5.82 14.70 -33.61
N VAL A 10 -6.99 14.20 -34.06
CA VAL A 10 -7.12 13.12 -35.05
C VAL A 10 -7.22 13.61 -36.50
N ALA A 11 -7.56 14.88 -36.71
CA ALA A 11 -7.73 15.49 -38.03
C ALA A 11 -7.45 17.00 -38.00
N ARG A 12 -7.33 17.60 -39.17
CA ARG A 12 -7.15 19.04 -39.40
C ARG A 12 -8.15 19.54 -40.43
N ARG A 13 -8.67 20.74 -40.23
CA ARG A 13 -9.49 21.46 -41.21
C ARG A 13 -8.64 22.45 -41.98
N PHE A 14 -8.64 22.35 -43.30
CA PHE A 14 -7.88 23.23 -44.19
C PHE A 14 -8.82 24.25 -44.84
N TYR A 15 -8.49 25.54 -44.67
CA TYR A 15 -9.29 26.65 -45.18
C TYR A 15 -8.52 27.44 -46.23
N ARG A 16 -9.20 27.85 -47.30
CA ARG A 16 -8.69 28.78 -48.30
C ARG A 16 -9.31 30.16 -48.07
N SER A 17 -8.52 31.23 -48.17
CA SER A 17 -9.10 32.57 -48.27
C SER A 17 -9.64 32.83 -49.67
N ASP A 18 -10.89 33.27 -49.75
CA ASP A 18 -11.52 33.59 -51.04
C ASP A 18 -11.27 35.06 -51.47
N ASP A 19 -10.79 35.93 -50.57
CA ASP A 19 -10.72 37.39 -50.77
C ASP A 19 -9.44 38.06 -50.24
N GLY A 20 -8.36 37.31 -50.05
CA GLY A 20 -7.05 37.87 -49.64
C GLY A 20 -6.88 38.07 -48.14
N GLY A 21 -7.69 37.40 -47.32
CA GLY A 21 -7.45 37.20 -45.89
C GLY A 21 -8.59 37.60 -44.97
N VAL A 22 -9.76 37.99 -45.51
CA VAL A 22 -10.91 38.46 -44.73
C VAL A 22 -11.93 37.34 -44.53
N THR A 23 -12.19 36.55 -45.57
CA THR A 23 -13.11 35.42 -45.54
C THR A 23 -12.36 34.13 -45.88
N TYR A 24 -12.49 33.13 -45.01
CA TYR A 24 -11.90 31.81 -45.18
C TYR A 24 -12.99 30.77 -45.39
N ARG A 25 -12.81 29.83 -46.31
CA ARG A 25 -13.77 28.75 -46.61
C ARG A 25 -13.10 27.40 -46.43
N LEU A 26 -13.81 26.45 -45.82
CA LEU A 26 -13.32 25.09 -45.65
C LEU A 26 -13.16 24.43 -47.03
N VAL A 27 -11.98 23.90 -47.33
CA VAL A 27 -11.68 23.23 -48.60
C VAL A 27 -11.30 21.76 -48.43
N ALA A 28 -10.87 21.34 -47.23
CA ALA A 28 -10.66 19.93 -46.90
C ALA A 28 -10.67 19.65 -45.39
N GLU A 29 -11.01 18.42 -45.02
CA GLU A 29 -10.63 17.82 -43.74
C GLU A 29 -9.56 16.77 -44.04
N LEU A 30 -8.37 16.96 -43.47
CA LEU A 30 -7.23 16.09 -43.65
C LEU A 30 -7.06 15.25 -42.39
N ASP A 31 -6.68 13.98 -42.55
CA ASP A 31 -6.26 13.16 -41.42
C ASP A 31 -5.01 13.76 -40.73
N ARG A 32 -4.62 13.17 -39.60
CA ARG A 32 -3.46 13.63 -38.82
C ARG A 32 -2.15 13.67 -39.64
N SER A 33 -1.95 12.71 -40.53
CA SER A 33 -0.66 12.42 -41.19
C SER A 33 -0.52 13.02 -42.59
N SER A 34 -1.60 13.45 -43.25
CA SER A 34 -1.55 13.99 -44.61
C SER A 34 -0.73 15.28 -44.70
N THR A 35 0.38 15.27 -45.43
CA THR A 35 1.28 16.41 -45.56
C THR A 35 1.09 17.20 -46.86
N SER A 36 0.14 16.81 -47.71
CA SER A 36 -0.17 17.48 -48.97
C SER A 36 -1.66 17.47 -49.27
N PHE A 37 -2.15 18.56 -49.86
CA PHE A 37 -3.51 18.69 -50.37
C PHE A 37 -3.49 19.56 -51.63
N VAL A 38 -4.30 19.19 -52.63
CA VAL A 38 -4.48 19.95 -53.88
C VAL A 38 -5.90 20.50 -53.90
N ASP A 39 -6.02 21.82 -53.84
CA ASP A 39 -7.31 22.50 -53.94
C ASP A 39 -7.73 22.64 -55.41
N ALA A 40 -8.75 21.91 -55.82
CA ALA A 40 -9.29 21.91 -57.19
C ALA A 40 -10.29 23.07 -57.45
N ALA A 41 -10.43 24.03 -56.55
CA ALA A 41 -11.35 25.18 -56.63
C ALA A 41 -12.84 24.85 -56.77
N ALA A 42 -13.24 23.59 -56.59
CA ALA A 42 -14.64 23.20 -56.53
C ALA A 42 -15.25 23.64 -55.18
N GLN A 43 -16.32 24.44 -55.19
CA GLN A 43 -16.96 24.89 -53.95
C GLN A 43 -17.55 23.70 -53.18
N ARG A 44 -16.98 23.36 -52.02
CA ARG A 44 -17.46 22.24 -51.18
C ARG A 44 -17.40 22.46 -49.66
N GLY A 45 -17.35 23.69 -49.15
CA GLY A 45 -17.35 23.88 -47.70
C GLY A 45 -17.92 25.20 -47.21
N THR A 46 -18.13 25.24 -45.90
CA THR A 46 -18.70 26.36 -45.15
C THR A 46 -17.65 27.46 -44.93
N LEU A 47 -18.11 28.71 -44.85
CA LEU A 47 -17.27 29.83 -44.43
C LEU A 47 -16.86 29.63 -42.97
N LEU A 48 -15.59 29.87 -42.66
CA LEU A 48 -15.08 29.97 -41.30
C LEU A 48 -15.73 31.21 -40.67
N ALA A 49 -16.72 30.98 -39.82
CA ALA A 49 -17.35 32.05 -39.09
C ALA A 49 -16.29 32.76 -38.23
N SER A 50 -16.11 34.06 -38.43
CA SER A 50 -15.37 34.93 -37.50
C SER A 50 -16.24 35.09 -36.25
N VAL A 51 -16.10 34.15 -35.31
CA VAL A 51 -16.86 34.18 -34.06
C VAL A 51 -16.08 35.02 -33.06
N THR A 52 -16.60 36.20 -32.70
CA THR A 52 -16.08 37.00 -31.58
C THR A 52 -16.40 36.39 -30.22
N GLN A 53 -17.28 35.38 -30.16
CA GLN A 53 -17.58 34.60 -28.97
C GLN A 53 -17.83 33.13 -29.32
N LEU A 54 -16.96 32.26 -28.85
CA LEU A 54 -16.97 30.83 -29.16
C LEU A 54 -17.99 30.11 -28.26
N ASN A 55 -19.30 30.20 -28.55
CA ASN A 55 -20.31 29.40 -27.86
C ASN A 55 -20.33 27.96 -28.42
N ARG A 56 -19.41 27.11 -27.93
CA ARG A 56 -19.62 25.66 -27.89
C ARG A 56 -20.16 25.31 -26.51
N ALA A 57 -21.06 24.33 -26.43
CA ALA A 57 -21.31 23.69 -25.14
C ALA A 57 -19.96 23.16 -24.60
N ARG A 58 -19.67 23.44 -23.32
CA ARG A 58 -18.55 22.78 -22.63
C ARG A 58 -18.86 21.28 -22.61
N LEU A 59 -17.82 20.45 -22.74
CA LEU A 59 -17.95 19.01 -22.59
C LEU A 59 -18.50 18.66 -21.18
N ASP A 60 -18.20 19.51 -20.20
CA ASP A 60 -18.68 19.43 -18.82
C ASP A 60 -19.74 20.51 -18.54
N ALA A 61 -20.93 20.10 -18.12
CA ALA A 61 -22.00 21.03 -17.75
C ALA A 61 -21.66 21.75 -16.44
N SER A 62 -21.81 23.08 -16.39
CA SER A 62 -21.61 23.88 -15.18
C SER A 62 -22.89 24.62 -14.78
N LEU A 63 -23.27 24.56 -13.50
CA LEU A 63 -24.30 25.41 -12.91
C LEU A 63 -23.63 26.44 -11.99
N THR A 64 -23.74 27.72 -12.34
CA THR A 64 -23.23 28.84 -11.54
C THR A 64 -24.41 29.66 -11.00
N ILE A 65 -24.38 29.96 -9.70
CA ILE A 65 -25.39 30.75 -9.00
C ILE A 65 -24.73 32.04 -8.50
N ASP A 66 -25.27 33.18 -8.93
CA ASP A 66 -24.69 34.48 -8.61
C ASP A 66 -24.86 34.87 -7.12
N PRO A 67 -23.92 35.65 -6.56
CA PRO A 67 -24.02 36.15 -5.19
C PRO A 67 -25.34 36.86 -4.88
N GLY A 68 -25.94 36.60 -3.72
CA GLY A 68 -27.20 37.21 -3.28
C GLY A 68 -28.46 36.61 -3.91
N MET A 69 -28.34 35.54 -4.73
CA MET A 69 -29.50 34.82 -5.23
C MET A 69 -30.20 34.03 -4.12
N ILE A 70 -31.52 33.94 -4.24
CA ILE A 70 -32.37 33.12 -3.37
C ILE A 70 -32.97 32.01 -4.23
N VAL A 71 -32.67 30.77 -3.88
CA VAL A 71 -33.17 29.55 -4.53
C VAL A 71 -34.13 28.87 -3.57
N LYS A 72 -35.39 28.75 -3.98
CA LYS A 72 -36.43 28.05 -3.22
C LYS A 72 -36.81 26.75 -3.92
N VAL A 73 -36.71 25.63 -3.21
CA VAL A 73 -36.90 24.28 -3.76
C VAL A 73 -38.00 23.55 -2.98
N GLN A 74 -38.76 22.68 -3.66
CA GLN A 74 -39.77 21.83 -3.03
C GLN A 74 -39.82 20.47 -3.74
N ASN A 75 -39.83 19.38 -2.97
CA ASN A 75 -39.96 18.00 -3.45
C ASN A 75 -38.99 17.61 -4.59
N SER A 76 -37.86 18.31 -4.68
CA SER A 76 -36.85 18.18 -5.75
C SER A 76 -35.45 18.23 -5.14
N ARG A 77 -34.44 17.86 -5.91
CA ARG A 77 -33.02 17.94 -5.52
C ARG A 77 -32.19 18.57 -6.64
N ILE A 78 -31.03 19.10 -6.28
CA ILE A 78 -30.02 19.56 -7.24
C ILE A 78 -29.01 18.43 -7.42
N VAL A 79 -28.66 18.13 -8.68
CA VAL A 79 -27.70 17.07 -9.00
C VAL A 79 -26.58 17.66 -9.87
N ALA A 80 -25.35 17.63 -9.34
CA ALA A 80 -24.16 17.70 -10.17
C ALA A 80 -23.88 16.28 -10.70
N GLY A 81 -24.18 16.08 -11.99
CA GLY A 81 -23.94 14.81 -12.67
C GLY A 81 -22.45 14.49 -12.81
N ILE A 82 -22.14 13.32 -13.38
CA ILE A 82 -20.75 12.89 -13.59
C ILE A 82 -19.96 13.94 -14.39
N GLY A 83 -18.81 14.38 -13.86
CA GLY A 83 -17.97 15.41 -14.48
C GLY A 83 -18.52 16.85 -14.43
N ALA A 84 -19.74 17.06 -13.94
CA ALA A 84 -20.35 18.38 -13.90
C ALA A 84 -19.75 19.27 -12.80
N GLN A 85 -19.86 20.59 -12.99
CA GLN A 85 -19.41 21.59 -12.03
C GLN A 85 -20.58 22.34 -11.40
N PHE A 86 -20.58 22.52 -10.08
CA PHE A 86 -21.54 23.34 -9.35
C PHE A 86 -20.82 24.47 -8.62
N VAL A 87 -21.21 25.72 -8.88
CA VAL A 87 -20.57 26.91 -8.31
C VAL A 87 -21.64 27.78 -7.65
N ALA A 88 -21.62 27.85 -6.32
CA ALA A 88 -22.46 28.72 -5.52
C ALA A 88 -21.57 29.50 -4.54
N GLU A 89 -21.05 30.64 -5.00
CA GLU A 89 -20.08 31.43 -4.26
C GLU A 89 -20.64 32.83 -4.01
N GLY A 90 -21.15 33.05 -2.79
CA GLY A 90 -21.64 34.34 -2.33
C GLY A 90 -20.54 35.23 -1.74
N SER A 91 -20.98 36.22 -0.97
CA SER A 91 -20.12 36.99 -0.08
C SER A 91 -20.85 37.23 1.23
N GLU A 92 -20.15 37.61 2.29
CA GLU A 92 -20.76 37.95 3.58
C GLU A 92 -21.91 38.98 3.46
N SER A 93 -21.73 39.99 2.59
CA SER A 93 -22.76 41.02 2.33
C SER A 93 -23.91 40.57 1.43
N ARG A 94 -23.70 39.51 0.64
CA ARG A 94 -24.64 38.97 -0.35
C ARG A 94 -24.54 37.44 -0.37
N PRO A 95 -24.98 36.77 0.70
CA PRO A 95 -24.95 35.32 0.76
C PRO A 95 -25.94 34.73 -0.24
N ILE A 96 -25.65 33.54 -0.75
CA ILE A 96 -26.63 32.78 -1.53
C ILE A 96 -27.53 32.03 -0.55
N ILE A 97 -28.84 32.12 -0.73
CA ILE A 97 -29.80 31.43 0.14
C ILE A 97 -30.42 30.26 -0.62
N MET A 98 -30.34 29.05 -0.09
CA MET A 98 -31.00 27.85 -0.61
C MET A 98 -31.93 27.27 0.46
N THR A 99 -33.24 27.34 0.22
CA THR A 99 -34.23 27.01 1.25
C THR A 99 -35.50 26.36 0.67
N SER A 100 -36.40 25.94 1.55
CA SER A 100 -37.74 25.46 1.22
C SER A 100 -38.57 26.55 0.55
N ARG A 101 -39.46 26.16 -0.35
CA ARG A 101 -40.50 27.05 -0.90
C ARG A 101 -41.46 27.61 0.17
N GLN A 102 -41.55 26.97 1.34
CA GLN A 102 -42.39 27.38 2.47
C GLN A 102 -41.70 28.37 3.43
N ASP A 103 -40.43 28.70 3.17
CA ASP A 103 -39.64 29.58 4.03
C ASP A 103 -39.79 31.05 3.60
N ASP A 104 -40.56 31.85 4.35
CA ASP A 104 -40.82 33.27 4.04
C ASP A 104 -39.79 34.20 4.66
N ARG A 105 -38.80 33.68 5.40
CA ARG A 105 -37.71 34.50 5.97
C ARG A 105 -36.88 35.18 4.88
N TYR A 106 -36.84 34.59 3.69
CA TYR A 106 -36.02 35.03 2.57
C TYR A 106 -36.87 35.32 1.33
N GLY A 107 -36.62 36.47 0.70
CA GLY A 107 -37.30 36.93 -0.49
C GLY A 107 -36.58 38.13 -1.10
N THR A 108 -36.88 38.44 -2.36
CA THR A 108 -36.35 39.63 -3.05
C THR A 108 -37.48 40.37 -3.76
N GLY A 109 -37.33 41.69 -3.92
CA GLY A 109 -38.32 42.53 -4.61
C GLY A 109 -39.72 42.59 -3.95
N GLY A 110 -39.82 42.27 -2.65
CA GLY A 110 -41.11 42.20 -1.94
C GLY A 110 -41.83 40.85 -2.03
N THR A 111 -41.28 39.90 -2.79
CA THR A 111 -41.79 38.52 -2.92
C THR A 111 -41.07 37.61 -1.93
N PHE A 112 -41.67 37.43 -0.75
CA PHE A 112 -41.20 36.53 0.31
C PHE A 112 -42.05 35.25 0.34
N ASP A 113 -43.37 35.41 0.32
CA ASP A 113 -44.34 34.31 0.23
C ASP A 113 -44.45 33.79 -1.22
N THR A 114 -43.64 32.77 -1.54
CA THR A 114 -43.61 32.15 -2.89
C THR A 114 -44.66 31.06 -3.10
N ASN A 115 -45.39 30.70 -2.04
CA ASN A 115 -46.47 29.72 -2.03
C ASN A 115 -47.86 30.32 -1.84
N ASN A 116 -47.96 31.64 -1.67
CA ASN A 116 -49.18 32.42 -1.48
C ASN A 116 -50.03 31.87 -0.33
N ASP A 117 -49.39 31.51 0.78
CA ASP A 117 -50.06 31.01 1.99
C ASP A 117 -50.32 32.09 3.05
N GLY A 118 -49.82 33.32 2.82
CA GLY A 118 -49.99 34.46 3.71
C GLY A 118 -48.75 34.73 4.56
N ASN A 119 -48.93 34.87 5.87
CA ASN A 119 -47.82 35.11 6.81
C ASN A 119 -47.37 33.81 7.52
N THR A 120 -47.70 32.64 6.95
CA THR A 120 -47.57 31.34 7.62
C THR A 120 -46.35 30.56 7.15
N SER A 121 -45.14 31.06 7.47
CA SER A 121 -43.93 30.30 7.19
C SER A 121 -43.77 29.11 8.14
N ASN A 122 -44.02 27.89 7.64
CA ASN A 122 -43.85 26.64 8.39
C ASN A 122 -43.00 25.60 7.63
N PRO A 123 -41.77 25.94 7.20
CA PRO A 123 -40.91 25.00 6.52
C PRO A 123 -40.53 23.83 7.44
N LEU A 124 -40.51 22.62 6.86
CA LEU A 124 -40.13 21.40 7.56
C LEU A 124 -38.76 20.92 7.08
N ALA A 125 -37.99 20.33 8.00
CA ALA A 125 -36.76 19.64 7.65
C ALA A 125 -37.08 18.52 6.63
N GLY A 126 -36.42 18.54 5.47
CA GLY A 126 -36.66 17.59 4.39
C GLY A 126 -37.73 17.99 3.38
N ASP A 127 -38.15 19.27 3.35
CA ASP A 127 -39.04 19.82 2.31
C ASP A 127 -38.45 19.68 0.88
N TRP A 128 -37.14 19.53 0.76
CA TRP A 128 -36.43 19.25 -0.49
C TRP A 128 -35.22 18.33 -0.26
N GLY A 129 -34.71 17.73 -1.34
CA GLY A 129 -33.72 16.66 -1.27
C GLY A 129 -32.27 17.08 -1.10
N GLY A 130 -31.93 18.37 -1.10
CA GLY A 130 -30.54 18.83 -1.00
C GLY A 130 -29.76 18.79 -2.31
N ILE A 131 -28.44 18.75 -2.17
CA ILE A 131 -27.46 18.81 -3.26
C ILE A 131 -26.69 17.50 -3.32
N TYR A 132 -26.75 16.82 -4.47
CA TYR A 132 -26.04 15.55 -4.72
C TYR A 132 -24.92 15.76 -5.74
N PHE A 133 -23.70 15.43 -5.34
CA PHE A 133 -22.50 15.42 -6.17
C PHE A 133 -22.17 13.98 -6.58
N SER A 134 -22.30 13.70 -7.87
CA SER A 134 -21.98 12.40 -8.47
C SER A 134 -20.46 12.24 -8.64
N GLN A 135 -20.02 11.03 -9.00
CA GLN A 135 -18.61 10.71 -9.23
C GLN A 135 -17.97 11.66 -10.24
N MET A 136 -16.72 12.08 -9.96
CA MET A 136 -15.94 13.01 -10.78
C MET A 136 -16.56 14.40 -10.97
N SER A 137 -17.66 14.73 -10.27
CA SER A 137 -18.18 16.09 -10.25
C SER A 137 -17.31 16.99 -9.36
N SER A 138 -17.41 18.30 -9.58
CA SER A 138 -16.74 19.31 -8.76
C SER A 138 -17.73 20.35 -8.22
N GLY A 139 -17.48 20.85 -7.01
CA GLY A 139 -18.36 21.78 -6.31
C GLY A 139 -17.63 22.84 -5.51
N SER A 140 -18.11 24.08 -5.57
CA SER A 140 -17.72 25.13 -4.63
C SER A 140 -18.96 25.79 -4.04
N ILE A 141 -19.10 25.70 -2.73
CA ILE A 141 -20.16 26.27 -1.91
C ILE A 141 -19.48 27.24 -0.94
N ASP A 142 -19.60 28.54 -1.18
CA ASP A 142 -18.98 29.56 -0.33
C ASP A 142 -20.01 30.64 0.04
N SER A 143 -20.09 31.00 1.32
CA SER A 143 -21.02 32.04 1.80
C SER A 143 -22.48 31.72 1.45
N VAL A 144 -22.87 30.46 1.66
CA VAL A 144 -24.22 29.93 1.36
C VAL A 144 -24.98 29.63 2.65
N VAL A 145 -26.27 29.94 2.68
CA VAL A 145 -27.19 29.51 3.73
C VAL A 145 -28.08 28.41 3.17
N LEU A 146 -27.88 27.17 3.61
CA LEU A 146 -28.61 25.98 3.16
C LEU A 146 -29.51 25.46 4.28
N THR A 147 -30.83 25.50 4.06
CA THR A 147 -31.81 25.12 5.09
C THR A 147 -32.93 24.21 4.59
N TYR A 148 -33.48 23.40 5.50
CA TYR A 148 -34.65 22.53 5.28
C TYR A 148 -34.51 21.46 4.19
N ALA A 149 -33.27 21.12 3.81
CA ALA A 149 -32.93 20.04 2.89
C ALA A 149 -32.96 18.66 3.60
N GLY A 150 -32.44 17.62 2.95
CA GLY A 150 -32.32 16.28 3.54
C GLY A 150 -33.55 15.37 3.33
N GLY A 151 -34.40 15.71 2.36
CA GLY A 151 -35.72 15.10 2.14
C GLY A 151 -35.77 13.93 1.18
N ILE A 152 -36.98 13.37 1.02
CA ILE A 152 -37.27 12.30 0.06
C ILE A 152 -37.62 12.92 -1.29
N THR A 153 -36.96 12.47 -2.37
CA THR A 153 -37.25 12.91 -3.74
C THR A 153 -37.45 11.73 -4.68
N SER A 154 -38.06 11.98 -5.83
CA SER A 154 -38.26 10.95 -6.86
C SER A 154 -36.92 10.54 -7.49
N ILE A 155 -36.74 9.25 -7.67
CA ILE A 155 -35.71 8.62 -8.51
C ILE A 155 -36.41 7.79 -9.59
N ALA A 156 -35.66 7.25 -10.55
CA ALA A 156 -36.25 6.42 -11.60
C ALA A 156 -37.05 5.25 -10.99
N GLY A 157 -38.38 5.28 -11.11
CA GLY A 157 -39.27 4.22 -10.63
C GLY A 157 -39.46 4.09 -9.10
N SER A 158 -38.90 4.99 -8.27
CA SER A 158 -39.09 4.95 -6.81
C SER A 158 -38.85 6.33 -6.15
N PHE A 159 -38.84 6.36 -4.81
CA PHE A 159 -38.48 7.50 -3.98
C PHE A 159 -37.36 7.13 -3.02
N ALA A 160 -36.41 8.04 -2.82
CA ALA A 160 -35.32 7.87 -1.87
C ALA A 160 -34.97 9.19 -1.16
N GLY A 161 -34.51 9.07 0.08
CA GLY A 161 -33.87 10.16 0.81
C GLY A 161 -32.49 10.51 0.26
N PHE A 162 -32.14 11.79 0.34
CA PHE A 162 -30.81 12.34 0.03
C PHE A 162 -30.41 13.32 1.14
N ASN A 163 -29.14 13.31 1.54
CA ASN A 163 -28.63 14.23 2.57
C ASN A 163 -28.68 15.69 2.10
N ALA A 164 -28.54 16.64 3.03
CA ALA A 164 -28.55 18.06 2.68
C ALA A 164 -27.44 18.38 1.66
N ILE A 165 -26.25 17.81 1.90
CA ILE A 165 -25.13 17.78 0.96
C ILE A 165 -24.61 16.33 0.92
N GLU A 166 -24.53 15.75 -0.26
CA GLU A 166 -24.13 14.37 -0.46
C GLU A 166 -23.01 14.28 -1.52
N ILE A 167 -21.83 13.78 -1.14
CA ILE A 167 -20.59 13.85 -1.91
C ILE A 167 -20.09 12.44 -2.21
N HIS A 168 -20.12 12.02 -3.48
CA HIS A 168 -19.71 10.69 -3.90
C HIS A 168 -18.56 10.77 -4.89
N GLN A 169 -17.34 10.44 -4.47
CA GLN A 169 -16.13 10.47 -5.31
C GLN A 169 -16.00 11.76 -6.12
N ALA A 170 -16.25 12.89 -5.48
CA ALA A 170 -16.33 14.21 -6.07
C ALA A 170 -15.41 15.19 -5.32
N GLU A 171 -14.97 16.24 -6.00
CA GLU A 171 -14.12 17.29 -5.43
C GLU A 171 -15.01 18.47 -5.00
N VAL A 172 -15.22 18.64 -3.70
CA VAL A 172 -16.17 19.65 -3.19
C VAL A 172 -15.53 20.50 -2.10
N ARG A 173 -15.62 21.81 -2.27
CA ARG A 173 -15.30 22.82 -1.26
C ARG A 173 -16.58 23.40 -0.67
N ILE A 174 -16.66 23.44 0.66
CA ILE A 174 -17.74 24.04 1.44
C ILE A 174 -17.07 24.99 2.43
N ALA A 175 -17.22 26.29 2.23
CA ALA A 175 -16.56 27.31 3.03
C ALA A 175 -17.53 28.39 3.52
N ASN A 176 -17.29 28.97 4.69
CA ASN A 176 -17.99 30.18 5.18
C ASN A 176 -19.53 30.07 5.12
N SER A 177 -20.09 28.87 5.23
CA SER A 177 -21.50 28.59 4.93
C SER A 177 -22.27 28.14 6.17
N ILE A 178 -23.59 28.31 6.14
CA ILE A 178 -24.50 27.88 7.20
C ILE A 178 -25.32 26.70 6.69
N VAL A 179 -25.21 25.55 7.37
CA VAL A 179 -26.01 24.35 7.10
C VAL A 179 -26.89 24.06 8.30
N GLU A 180 -28.18 24.43 8.21
CA GLU A 180 -29.10 24.33 9.36
C GLU A 180 -30.48 23.74 9.07
N ARG A 181 -31.09 23.14 10.10
CA ARG A 181 -32.48 22.66 10.06
C ARG A 181 -32.76 21.65 8.94
N ASN A 182 -31.79 20.83 8.59
CA ASN A 182 -31.93 19.80 7.57
C ASN A 182 -32.36 18.46 8.19
N ALA A 183 -33.08 17.65 7.41
CA ALA A 183 -33.47 16.29 7.78
C ALA A 183 -32.29 15.31 7.64
N SER A 184 -32.51 14.04 8.02
CA SER A 184 -31.46 13.03 8.06
C SER A 184 -30.92 12.61 6.70
N GLY A 185 -31.65 12.87 5.61
CA GLY A 185 -31.30 12.37 4.28
C GLY A 185 -31.65 10.91 4.03
N THR A 186 -32.32 10.24 4.96
CA THR A 186 -32.74 8.84 4.81
C THR A 186 -34.26 8.71 4.70
N GLY A 187 -34.74 7.65 4.05
CA GLY A 187 -36.18 7.37 3.90
C GLY A 187 -36.58 6.95 2.48
N GLY A 188 -37.89 6.77 2.27
CA GLY A 188 -38.47 6.30 1.01
C GLY A 188 -38.50 4.77 0.90
N VAL A 189 -38.59 4.26 -0.34
CA VAL A 189 -38.51 2.82 -0.66
C VAL A 189 -37.33 2.59 -1.63
N PRO A 190 -36.09 2.89 -1.20
CA PRO A 190 -34.95 2.84 -2.10
C PRO A 190 -34.59 1.40 -2.47
N SER A 191 -34.20 1.17 -3.73
CA SER A 191 -33.36 0.02 -4.05
C SER A 191 -32.01 0.16 -3.33
N PRO A 192 -31.27 -0.92 -3.01
CA PRO A 192 -30.02 -0.85 -2.24
C PRO A 192 -28.98 0.16 -2.77
N ASN A 193 -29.01 0.47 -4.07
CA ASN A 193 -28.10 1.41 -4.73
C ASN A 193 -28.76 2.73 -5.19
N ARG A 194 -30.01 3.02 -4.78
CA ARG A 194 -30.79 4.23 -5.20
C ARG A 194 -30.65 4.56 -6.70
N TYR A 195 -30.72 3.54 -7.57
CA TYR A 195 -30.54 3.66 -9.03
C TYR A 195 -29.21 4.31 -9.47
N GLY A 196 -28.10 3.94 -8.83
CA GLY A 196 -26.75 4.42 -9.17
C GLY A 196 -26.28 5.59 -8.29
N ALA A 197 -27.15 6.13 -7.45
CA ALA A 197 -26.77 7.17 -6.49
C ALA A 197 -26.03 6.61 -5.25
N GLY A 198 -25.81 5.30 -5.12
CA GLY A 198 -25.14 4.70 -3.96
C GLY A 198 -26.05 4.60 -2.74
N PHE A 199 -25.59 3.94 -1.67
CA PHE A 199 -26.27 4.01 -0.37
C PHE A 199 -25.95 5.35 0.33
N ASN A 200 -26.67 5.69 1.39
CA ASN A 200 -26.31 6.78 2.30
C ASN A 200 -26.69 6.44 3.75
N THR A 201 -26.29 7.28 4.69
CA THR A 201 -26.58 7.17 6.12
C THR A 201 -27.00 8.54 6.67
N PRO A 202 -27.66 8.61 7.84
CA PRO A 202 -28.08 9.89 8.42
C PRO A 202 -26.92 10.87 8.59
N ALA A 203 -27.02 12.06 7.99
CA ALA A 203 -26.08 13.18 8.16
C ALA A 203 -26.60 14.47 7.51
N ALA A 204 -26.08 15.63 7.91
CA ALA A 204 -26.25 16.87 7.14
C ALA A 204 -25.32 16.85 5.91
N ILE A 205 -24.01 16.59 6.13
CA ILE A 205 -23.01 16.40 5.08
C ILE A 205 -22.60 14.93 5.04
N PHE A 206 -22.85 14.26 3.92
CA PHE A 206 -22.49 12.87 3.72
C PHE A 206 -21.36 12.76 2.69
N VAL A 207 -20.32 12.00 3.02
CA VAL A 207 -19.12 11.83 2.18
C VAL A 207 -18.91 10.36 1.90
N ARG A 208 -18.63 10.00 0.63
CA ARG A 208 -18.15 8.67 0.23
C ARG A 208 -17.02 8.75 -0.77
N GLY A 209 -15.89 8.11 -0.44
CA GLY A 209 -14.73 7.95 -1.32
C GLY A 209 -14.23 9.29 -1.89
N ALA A 210 -14.27 10.34 -1.07
CA ALA A 210 -13.96 11.71 -1.45
C ALA A 210 -13.29 12.45 -0.29
N GLN A 211 -12.39 13.39 -0.58
CA GLN A 211 -11.69 14.21 0.41
C GLN A 211 -12.14 15.68 0.29
N PRO A 212 -13.35 16.04 0.76
CA PRO A 212 -13.85 17.41 0.62
C PRO A 212 -13.07 18.39 1.50
N ILE A 213 -13.18 19.67 1.14
CA ILE A 213 -12.71 20.80 1.94
C ILE A 213 -13.94 21.39 2.65
N ILE A 214 -13.93 21.42 3.98
CA ILE A 214 -15.02 21.91 4.84
C ILE A 214 -14.42 22.93 5.80
N LEU A 215 -14.59 24.22 5.49
CA LEU A 215 -13.91 25.34 6.16
C LEU A 215 -14.87 26.37 6.75
N ASP A 216 -14.65 26.80 8.00
CA ASP A 216 -15.33 27.96 8.60
C ASP A 216 -16.87 27.94 8.47
N ASN A 217 -17.47 26.74 8.50
CA ASN A 217 -18.92 26.59 8.37
C ASN A 217 -19.60 26.58 9.73
N THR A 218 -20.85 27.03 9.78
CA THR A 218 -21.75 26.81 10.91
C THR A 218 -22.73 25.69 10.57
N ILE A 219 -22.55 24.51 11.17
CA ILE A 219 -23.42 23.34 10.94
C ILE A 219 -24.24 23.10 12.20
N ARG A 220 -25.54 23.42 12.17
CA ARG A 220 -26.35 23.40 13.39
C ARG A 220 -27.81 23.01 13.24
N ASN A 221 -28.41 22.51 14.31
CA ASN A 221 -29.85 22.19 14.38
C ASN A 221 -30.32 21.23 13.28
N ASN A 222 -29.46 20.33 12.79
CA ASN A 222 -29.84 19.28 11.85
C ASN A 222 -30.36 18.06 12.62
N THR A 223 -31.32 17.32 12.06
CA THR A 223 -31.92 16.16 12.75
C THR A 223 -31.03 14.91 12.75
N ALA A 224 -29.76 15.05 12.33
CA ALA A 224 -28.80 13.97 12.11
C ALA A 224 -27.37 14.48 12.42
N PRO A 225 -26.33 13.63 12.37
CA PRO A 225 -24.95 14.05 12.58
C PRO A 225 -24.54 15.18 11.64
N ALA A 226 -23.64 16.06 12.09
CA ALA A 226 -23.13 17.14 11.27
C ALA A 226 -22.44 16.61 10.00
N ILE A 227 -21.50 15.69 10.16
CA ILE A 227 -20.74 15.08 9.05
C ILE A 227 -20.76 13.55 9.23
N SER A 228 -20.91 12.80 8.14
CA SER A 228 -20.68 11.36 8.10
C SER A 228 -19.77 11.00 6.93
N ILE A 229 -18.70 10.25 7.22
CA ILE A 229 -17.63 9.91 6.29
C ILE A 229 -17.23 8.44 6.44
N ASP A 230 -16.73 7.79 5.38
CA ASP A 230 -16.10 6.47 5.50
C ASP A 230 -14.61 6.61 5.81
N PRO A 231 -14.01 5.62 6.48
CA PRO A 231 -12.61 5.69 6.87
C PRO A 231 -11.67 5.73 5.66
N GLY A 232 -12.07 5.18 4.51
CA GLY A 232 -11.29 5.29 3.26
C GLY A 232 -11.27 6.68 2.63
N SER A 233 -12.16 7.58 3.06
CA SER A 233 -12.17 8.99 2.65
C SER A 233 -11.22 9.84 3.48
N LEU A 234 -10.78 9.38 4.65
CA LEU A 234 -9.72 9.99 5.45
C LEU A 234 -8.35 9.47 4.97
N SER A 235 -8.13 9.42 3.65
CA SER A 235 -6.94 8.78 3.09
C SER A 235 -5.66 9.59 3.34
N GLY A 236 -4.50 8.94 3.28
CA GLY A 236 -3.19 9.60 3.47
C GLY A 236 -2.78 10.60 2.38
N ASN A 237 -3.66 10.91 1.42
CA ASN A 237 -3.37 11.88 0.35
C ASN A 237 -3.45 13.31 0.89
N PHE A 238 -2.57 14.16 0.36
CA PHE A 238 -2.54 15.58 0.67
C PHE A 238 -3.75 16.32 0.08
N VAL A 239 -4.38 17.16 0.89
CA VAL A 239 -5.44 18.08 0.45
C VAL A 239 -5.17 19.47 1.02
N ARG A 240 -4.92 20.44 0.14
CA ARG A 240 -4.90 21.86 0.49
C ARG A 240 -6.17 22.52 0.00
N ASP A 241 -6.57 23.61 0.66
CA ASP A 241 -7.64 24.43 0.10
C ASP A 241 -7.25 24.87 -1.32
N ILE A 242 -8.14 24.65 -2.28
CA ILE A 242 -8.00 25.07 -3.68
C ILE A 242 -8.54 26.49 -3.90
N GLY A 243 -9.29 27.01 -2.92
CA GLY A 243 -9.96 28.29 -3.01
C GLY A 243 -11.24 28.25 -3.84
N ARG A 244 -11.83 29.42 -4.03
CA ARG A 244 -13.00 29.65 -4.86
C ARG A 244 -12.73 29.30 -6.33
N PHE A 245 -13.73 28.73 -6.99
CA PHE A 245 -13.75 28.44 -8.42
C PHE A 245 -13.96 29.70 -9.26
N SER A 246 -14.53 30.75 -8.66
CA SER A 246 -14.73 32.06 -9.29
C SER A 246 -14.15 33.21 -8.45
N GLY A 247 -13.77 34.30 -9.12
CA GLY A 247 -13.22 35.47 -8.44
C GLY A 247 -11.80 35.27 -7.92
N LEU A 248 -11.47 35.94 -6.81
CA LEU A 248 -10.20 35.73 -6.09
C LEU A 248 -10.29 34.42 -5.32
N ALA A 249 -9.18 33.67 -5.28
CA ALA A 249 -9.15 32.33 -4.73
C ALA A 249 -9.62 32.23 -3.26
N ASP A 250 -9.56 33.30 -2.46
CA ASP A 250 -10.05 33.31 -1.05
C ASP A 250 -9.70 32.02 -0.29
N ARG A 251 -8.41 31.69 -0.36
CA ARG A 251 -7.86 30.40 0.04
C ARG A 251 -7.48 30.43 1.51
N TYR A 252 -7.78 29.35 2.21
CA TYR A 252 -7.24 29.11 3.54
C TYR A 252 -5.79 28.61 3.45
N ASP A 253 -4.83 29.53 3.58
CA ASP A 253 -3.40 29.26 3.44
C ASP A 253 -2.70 28.87 4.76
N ALA A 254 -3.43 28.87 5.89
CA ALA A 254 -2.79 28.67 7.18
C ALA A 254 -2.37 27.21 7.44
N ILE A 255 -2.88 26.25 6.68
CA ILE A 255 -2.56 24.84 6.83
C ILE A 255 -2.07 24.29 5.49
N THR A 256 -0.81 23.88 5.48
CA THR A 256 -0.12 23.27 4.34
C THR A 256 0.13 21.78 4.55
N GLU A 257 -0.36 21.19 5.65
CA GLU A 257 0.05 19.87 6.12
C GLU A 257 -1.06 18.80 6.19
N ASN A 258 -2.26 19.12 5.70
CA ASN A 258 -3.44 18.28 5.91
C ASN A 258 -3.46 17.01 5.04
N LYS A 259 -3.70 15.87 5.67
CA LYS A 259 -4.02 14.61 4.98
C LYS A 259 -5.52 14.30 5.10
N GLY A 260 -6.09 13.60 4.12
CA GLY A 260 -7.53 13.32 4.16
C GLY A 260 -8.35 14.54 3.72
N PRO A 261 -9.65 14.62 4.07
CA PRO A 261 -10.44 15.85 3.89
C PRO A 261 -9.81 17.00 4.70
N LEU A 262 -9.97 18.24 4.24
CA LEU A 262 -9.54 19.41 5.01
C LEU A 262 -10.74 19.92 5.81
N VAL A 263 -10.79 19.63 7.12
CA VAL A 263 -11.91 20.04 7.98
C VAL A 263 -11.42 21.01 9.02
N ARG A 264 -11.61 22.33 8.82
CA ARG A 264 -11.08 23.35 9.74
C ARG A 264 -12.03 24.50 10.04
N GLY A 265 -11.97 25.06 11.25
CA GLY A 265 -12.69 26.28 11.65
C GLY A 265 -14.23 26.13 11.75
N ASN A 266 -14.75 24.91 11.66
CA ASN A 266 -16.18 24.66 11.66
C ASN A 266 -16.77 24.77 13.08
N SER A 267 -17.95 25.39 13.17
CA SER A 267 -18.73 25.49 14.42
C SER A 267 -19.95 24.57 14.37
N LEU A 268 -20.03 23.64 15.33
CA LEU A 268 -21.06 22.58 15.35
C LEU A 268 -21.96 22.73 16.59
N GLY A 269 -23.27 22.67 16.45
CA GLY A 269 -24.18 22.68 17.61
C GLY A 269 -25.62 22.27 17.33
N GLY A 270 -26.28 21.61 18.27
CA GLY A 270 -27.69 21.20 18.11
C GLY A 270 -27.93 20.14 17.02
N ASN A 271 -26.89 19.46 16.55
CA ASN A 271 -27.03 18.29 15.66
C ASN A 271 -27.22 17.03 16.50
N SER A 272 -27.62 15.90 15.90
CA SER A 272 -27.71 14.65 16.68
C SER A 272 -26.34 14.15 17.14
N ILE A 273 -25.27 14.51 16.41
CA ILE A 273 -23.86 14.36 16.79
C ILE A 273 -23.14 15.63 16.32
N ASN A 274 -22.51 16.36 17.24
CA ASN A 274 -21.69 17.55 16.98
C ASN A 274 -20.24 17.14 16.72
N GLY A 275 -20.01 16.40 15.63
CA GLY A 275 -18.71 15.92 15.23
C GLY A 275 -18.75 15.24 13.86
N MET A 276 -17.63 14.62 13.49
CA MET A 276 -17.49 13.85 12.27
C MET A 276 -17.68 12.36 12.57
N VAL A 277 -18.81 11.79 12.14
CA VAL A 277 -19.08 10.36 12.30
C VAL A 277 -18.30 9.56 11.26
N ILE A 278 -17.42 8.69 11.73
CA ILE A 278 -16.64 7.77 10.92
C ILE A 278 -17.31 6.41 10.98
N ARG A 279 -17.73 5.94 9.80
CA ARG A 279 -18.47 4.69 9.67
C ARG A 279 -17.54 3.49 9.87
N GLY A 280 -18.09 2.41 10.41
CA GLY A 280 -17.36 1.14 10.47
C GLY A 280 -17.14 0.55 9.07
N GLY A 281 -16.14 -0.30 8.95
CA GLY A 281 -15.77 -0.93 7.68
C GLY A 281 -14.35 -1.48 7.68
N VAL A 282 -13.97 -2.05 6.54
CA VAL A 282 -12.59 -2.49 6.28
C VAL A 282 -11.86 -1.40 5.51
N LEU A 283 -10.66 -1.05 5.95
CA LEU A 283 -9.80 -0.13 5.21
C LEU A 283 -9.23 -0.79 3.97
N ASN A 284 -9.34 -0.09 2.84
CA ASN A 284 -8.75 -0.51 1.56
C ASN A 284 -7.61 0.41 1.11
N THR A 285 -7.27 1.41 1.94
CA THR A 285 -6.22 2.40 1.70
C THR A 285 -5.63 2.86 3.03
N GLU A 286 -4.49 3.55 3.00
CA GLU A 286 -3.93 4.21 4.19
C GLU A 286 -4.89 5.32 4.62
N SER A 287 -5.27 5.32 5.90
CA SER A 287 -6.08 6.36 6.50
C SER A 287 -5.30 7.12 7.56
N VAL A 288 -5.29 8.45 7.48
CA VAL A 288 -4.60 9.34 8.42
C VAL A 288 -5.60 10.31 9.00
N TRP A 289 -5.70 10.37 10.32
CA TRP A 289 -6.57 11.30 11.03
C TRP A 289 -5.70 12.31 11.76
N ASP A 290 -5.78 13.55 11.33
CA ASP A 290 -5.01 14.68 11.82
C ASP A 290 -5.89 15.92 12.08
N ASP A 291 -7.22 15.79 11.92
CA ASP A 291 -8.14 16.89 12.14
C ASP A 291 -8.38 17.19 13.63
N THR A 292 -7.50 17.98 14.24
CA THR A 292 -7.50 18.26 15.69
C THR A 292 -8.62 19.19 16.18
N ASP A 293 -9.30 19.90 15.29
CA ASP A 293 -10.35 20.86 15.62
C ASP A 293 -11.79 20.31 15.44
N ILE A 294 -11.93 19.00 15.21
CA ILE A 294 -13.22 18.31 15.18
C ILE A 294 -13.15 16.95 15.87
N VAL A 295 -14.21 16.62 16.61
CA VAL A 295 -14.30 15.30 17.25
C VAL A 295 -14.63 14.23 16.20
N HIS A 296 -13.78 13.21 16.11
CA HIS A 296 -14.00 12.02 15.30
C HIS A 296 -14.86 11.03 16.08
N VAL A 297 -16.01 10.59 15.56
CA VAL A 297 -16.95 9.71 16.27
C VAL A 297 -17.07 8.37 15.55
N VAL A 298 -16.51 7.32 16.13
CA VAL A 298 -16.53 5.97 15.57
C VAL A 298 -17.70 5.20 16.18
N GLN A 299 -18.65 4.78 15.36
CA GLN A 299 -19.88 4.11 15.83
C GLN A 299 -19.88 2.59 15.63
N SER A 300 -18.88 2.04 14.95
CA SER A 300 -18.75 0.61 14.64
C SER A 300 -17.29 0.25 14.45
N GLU A 301 -16.99 -1.04 14.37
CA GLU A 301 -15.62 -1.50 14.18
C GLU A 301 -15.01 -1.02 12.85
N ILE A 302 -13.78 -0.54 12.91
CA ILE A 302 -12.92 -0.31 11.75
C ILE A 302 -11.81 -1.35 11.77
N VAL A 303 -11.69 -2.11 10.68
CA VAL A 303 -10.70 -3.17 10.52
C VAL A 303 -9.63 -2.73 9.54
N VAL A 304 -8.37 -2.83 9.95
CA VAL A 304 -7.18 -2.59 9.14
C VAL A 304 -6.62 -3.95 8.72
N PRO A 305 -6.81 -4.40 7.47
CA PRO A 305 -6.32 -5.69 7.00
C PRO A 305 -4.85 -5.62 6.55
N ASP A 306 -4.31 -6.73 6.02
CA ASP A 306 -3.01 -6.74 5.34
C ASP A 306 -2.98 -5.72 4.19
N MET A 307 -1.78 -5.21 3.91
CA MET A 307 -1.51 -4.31 2.80
C MET A 307 -0.37 -4.84 1.93
N TYR A 308 -0.35 -4.41 0.67
CA TYR A 308 0.73 -4.73 -0.27
C TYR A 308 1.58 -3.51 -0.62
N VAL A 309 0.94 -2.35 -0.85
CA VAL A 309 1.62 -1.09 -1.23
C VAL A 309 1.17 0.07 -0.33
N PHE A 310 -0.13 0.15 -0.05
CA PHE A 310 -0.75 1.20 0.76
C PHE A 310 -1.77 0.60 1.72
N GLY A 311 -1.78 1.06 2.96
CA GLY A 311 -2.68 0.60 4.01
C GLY A 311 -2.25 1.13 5.38
N GLY A 312 -3.02 0.80 6.41
CA GLY A 312 -2.77 1.26 7.77
C GLY A 312 -3.75 2.34 8.22
N LEU A 313 -3.88 2.49 9.54
CA LEU A 313 -4.61 3.55 10.20
C LEU A 313 -3.67 4.30 11.12
N ARG A 314 -3.51 5.61 10.89
CA ARG A 314 -2.64 6.48 11.68
C ARG A 314 -3.46 7.62 12.28
N LEU A 315 -3.51 7.65 13.61
CA LEU A 315 -4.11 8.71 14.40
C LEU A 315 -2.98 9.60 14.91
N GLN A 316 -2.97 10.87 14.55
CA GLN A 316 -1.88 11.79 14.93
C GLN A 316 -2.43 13.06 15.55
N SER A 317 -1.84 13.48 16.67
CA SER A 317 -2.06 14.81 17.24
C SER A 317 -1.08 15.80 16.65
N SER A 318 -1.44 17.08 16.69
CA SER A 318 -0.55 18.19 16.35
C SER A 318 0.36 18.52 17.55
N PRO A 319 1.51 19.21 17.37
CA PRO A 319 2.34 19.69 18.48
C PRO A 319 1.65 20.72 19.39
N ASN A 320 0.52 21.28 18.98
CA ASN A 320 -0.25 22.30 19.72
C ASN A 320 -1.71 21.90 20.03
N GLU A 321 -2.19 20.76 19.53
CA GLU A 321 -3.59 20.36 19.63
C GLU A 321 -3.73 18.83 19.66
N SER A 322 -4.57 18.34 20.57
CA SER A 322 -4.88 16.91 20.70
C SER A 322 -5.90 16.47 19.66
N LEU A 323 -5.65 15.33 19.01
CA LEU A 323 -6.69 14.64 18.25
C LEU A 323 -7.67 13.97 19.22
N VAL A 324 -8.97 14.22 19.03
CA VAL A 324 -10.02 13.62 19.88
C VAL A 324 -10.88 12.64 19.07
N VAL A 325 -10.86 11.38 19.49
CA VAL A 325 -11.66 10.31 18.93
C VAL A 325 -12.58 9.75 20.00
N LYS A 326 -13.88 9.73 19.72
CA LYS A 326 -14.92 9.21 20.59
C LYS A 326 -15.58 7.97 19.99
N PHE A 327 -15.92 7.00 20.84
CA PHE A 327 -16.47 5.72 20.42
C PHE A 327 -17.88 5.50 20.95
N GLY A 328 -18.74 4.94 20.10
CA GLY A 328 -20.05 4.44 20.49
C GLY A 328 -20.01 2.98 20.99
N PRO A 329 -21.14 2.46 21.49
CA PRO A 329 -21.28 1.07 21.95
C PRO A 329 -20.81 0.05 20.92
N GLY A 330 -19.86 -0.81 21.30
CA GLY A 330 -19.31 -1.87 20.45
C GLY A 330 -18.33 -1.41 19.37
N ALA A 331 -18.05 -0.10 19.26
CA ALA A 331 -17.05 0.43 18.34
C ALA A 331 -15.62 0.12 18.84
N GLY A 332 -14.67 0.08 17.91
CA GLY A 332 -13.26 -0.17 18.20
C GLY A 332 -12.43 -0.17 16.92
N LEU A 333 -11.10 -0.14 17.10
CA LEU A 333 -10.15 -0.20 16.00
C LEU A 333 -9.43 -1.54 16.06
N THR A 334 -9.41 -2.29 14.96
CA THR A 334 -8.75 -3.59 14.88
C THR A 334 -7.68 -3.58 13.81
N SER A 335 -6.44 -3.74 14.21
CA SER A 335 -5.35 -4.14 13.33
C SER A 335 -5.41 -5.65 13.14
N ASN A 336 -5.43 -6.12 11.89
CA ASN A 336 -5.57 -7.53 11.55
C ASN A 336 -4.63 -7.92 10.42
N GLY A 337 -4.42 -9.22 10.24
CA GLY A 337 -3.73 -9.74 9.08
C GLY A 337 -4.06 -11.20 8.81
N ARG A 338 -3.55 -11.71 7.71
CA ARG A 338 -3.65 -13.11 7.29
C ARG A 338 -2.26 -13.69 7.16
N PRO A 339 -2.03 -14.93 7.61
CA PRO A 339 -0.80 -15.64 7.29
C PRO A 339 -0.71 -15.81 5.76
N LEU A 340 0.30 -15.18 5.15
CA LEU A 340 0.58 -15.27 3.72
C LEU A 340 2.00 -15.78 3.52
N GLU A 341 2.20 -16.53 2.43
CA GLU A 341 3.46 -17.20 2.04
C GLU A 341 4.42 -16.30 1.25
N ILE A 342 4.24 -14.97 1.32
CA ILE A 342 5.05 -14.00 0.57
C ILE A 342 5.96 -13.23 1.53
N ASP A 343 7.24 -13.11 1.17
CA ASP A 343 8.25 -12.38 1.96
C ASP A 343 7.90 -10.89 2.13
N ASP A 344 7.13 -10.31 1.19
CA ASP A 344 6.71 -8.89 1.19
C ASP A 344 5.37 -8.65 1.93
N ARG A 345 4.93 -9.60 2.75
CA ARG A 345 3.68 -9.46 3.52
C ARG A 345 3.80 -8.32 4.54
N ILE A 346 2.89 -7.36 4.47
CA ILE A 346 2.74 -6.32 5.50
C ILE A 346 1.35 -6.50 6.13
N GLY A 347 1.32 -6.88 7.42
CA GLY A 347 0.07 -7.00 8.17
C GLY A 347 -0.64 -5.64 8.35
N GLY A 348 -1.84 -5.64 8.91
CA GLY A 348 -2.50 -4.40 9.29
C GLY A 348 -1.66 -3.61 10.29
N VAL A 349 -1.65 -2.28 10.13
CA VAL A 349 -0.89 -1.34 10.96
C VAL A 349 -1.87 -0.36 11.61
N LEU A 350 -1.90 -0.33 12.95
CA LEU A 350 -2.58 0.70 13.72
C LEU A 350 -1.54 1.54 14.47
N GLN A 351 -1.49 2.83 14.17
CA GLN A 351 -0.56 3.77 14.79
C GLN A 351 -1.33 4.88 15.50
N VAL A 352 -1.04 5.08 16.77
CA VAL A 352 -1.55 6.19 17.58
C VAL A 352 -0.36 7.01 18.05
N ILE A 353 -0.25 8.24 17.55
CA ILE A 353 0.91 9.09 17.72
C ILE A 353 0.46 10.42 18.34
N GLY A 354 0.51 10.51 19.67
CA GLY A 354 0.37 11.79 20.37
C GLY A 354 1.68 12.58 20.36
N THR A 355 1.60 13.85 20.73
CA THR A 355 2.78 14.71 20.96
C THR A 355 2.89 15.06 22.45
N PRO A 356 4.09 15.42 22.96
CA PRO A 356 4.24 15.80 24.36
C PRO A 356 3.33 16.97 24.75
N GLY A 357 2.42 16.76 25.70
CA GLY A 357 1.43 17.76 26.12
C GLY A 357 0.09 17.69 25.38
N PHE A 358 0.06 17.09 24.19
CA PHE A 358 -1.15 16.91 23.37
C PHE A 358 -1.27 15.44 22.95
N PRO A 359 -1.79 14.57 23.85
CA PRO A 359 -2.00 13.17 23.54
C PRO A 359 -3.14 12.98 22.53
N VAL A 360 -3.16 11.83 21.86
CA VAL A 360 -4.38 11.39 21.16
C VAL A 360 -5.37 10.90 22.23
N ILE A 361 -6.55 11.51 22.29
CA ILE A 361 -7.58 11.19 23.29
C ILE A 361 -8.59 10.23 22.67
N LEU A 362 -8.75 9.06 23.28
CA LEU A 362 -9.61 7.96 22.85
C LEU A 362 -10.60 7.65 23.97
N THR A 363 -11.87 8.03 23.79
CA THR A 363 -12.86 8.00 24.89
C THR A 363 -14.27 7.64 24.42
N SER A 364 -15.24 7.56 25.34
CA SER A 364 -16.66 7.33 25.03
C SER A 364 -17.29 8.54 24.35
N VAL A 365 -18.28 8.32 23.48
CA VAL A 365 -19.12 9.39 22.93
C VAL A 365 -19.90 10.14 24.01
N ALA A 366 -20.11 9.52 25.17
CA ALA A 366 -20.74 10.09 26.36
C ALA A 366 -19.73 10.69 27.34
N ASP A 367 -18.49 10.99 26.93
CA ASP A 367 -17.51 11.71 27.76
C ASP A 367 -17.47 13.20 27.39
N ASP A 368 -18.07 14.06 28.22
CA ASP A 368 -18.03 15.52 28.04
C ASP A 368 -16.75 16.18 28.58
N THR A 369 -15.78 15.43 29.11
CA THR A 369 -14.54 16.02 29.64
C THR A 369 -13.50 16.30 28.57
N ALA A 370 -13.65 15.69 27.38
CA ALA A 370 -12.79 15.89 26.23
C ALA A 370 -13.62 16.29 25.01
N GLY A 371 -13.11 17.20 24.19
CA GLY A 371 -13.79 17.69 22.99
C GLY A 371 -12.83 18.44 22.09
N ALA A 372 -13.29 18.79 20.90
CA ALA A 372 -12.51 19.50 19.89
C ALA A 372 -13.41 20.49 19.15
N GLY A 373 -12.86 21.64 18.81
CA GLY A 373 -13.57 22.73 18.14
C GLY A 373 -14.50 23.53 19.07
N PHE A 374 -15.34 24.37 18.46
CA PHE A 374 -16.23 25.30 19.15
C PHE A 374 -17.70 25.14 18.69
N ASP A 375 -18.62 25.46 19.59
CA ASP A 375 -20.03 25.63 19.23
C ASP A 375 -20.26 26.99 18.51
N PRO A 376 -21.43 27.22 17.90
CA PRO A 376 -21.73 28.50 17.25
C PRO A 376 -21.76 29.72 18.18
N ASP A 377 -21.76 29.52 19.50
CA ASP A 377 -21.66 30.59 20.51
C ASP A 377 -20.19 30.86 20.93
N GLY A 378 -19.23 30.13 20.36
CA GLY A 378 -17.80 30.25 20.65
C GLY A 378 -17.33 29.53 21.93
N ARG A 379 -18.15 28.64 22.50
CA ARG A 379 -17.76 27.79 23.63
C ARG A 379 -17.09 26.52 23.13
N ALA A 380 -16.18 25.95 23.92
CA ALA A 380 -15.56 24.66 23.57
C ALA A 380 -16.64 23.58 23.39
N GLN A 381 -16.55 22.82 22.30
CA GLN A 381 -17.53 21.77 21.99
C GLN A 381 -17.19 20.48 22.75
N LEU A 382 -17.85 20.29 23.89
CA LEU A 382 -17.67 19.14 24.78
C LEU A 382 -18.78 18.09 24.64
N ASP A 383 -20.01 18.55 24.38
CA ASP A 383 -21.22 17.73 24.25
C ASP A 383 -21.37 17.23 22.80
N THR A 384 -20.64 16.15 22.50
CA THR A 384 -20.57 15.58 21.16
C THR A 384 -21.86 14.86 20.76
N ASN A 385 -22.56 14.23 21.70
CA ASN A 385 -23.80 13.50 21.44
C ASN A 385 -25.08 14.35 21.64
N ASN A 386 -24.92 15.62 21.99
CA ASN A 386 -25.97 16.61 22.13
C ASN A 386 -27.06 16.17 23.12
N ASP A 387 -26.65 15.56 24.24
CA ASP A 387 -27.54 15.09 25.30
C ASP A 387 -27.57 16.02 26.54
N GLY A 388 -26.80 17.11 26.51
CA GLY A 388 -26.68 18.11 27.57
C GLY A 388 -25.55 17.80 28.56
N GLY A 389 -25.28 18.70 29.52
CA GLY A 389 -24.09 18.63 30.38
C GLY A 389 -24.09 17.57 31.50
N ALA A 390 -24.68 16.39 31.30
CA ALA A 390 -24.79 15.33 32.30
C ALA A 390 -24.44 13.94 31.75
N SER A 391 -23.55 13.84 30.77
CA SER A 391 -23.06 12.53 30.33
C SER A 391 -22.10 11.96 31.38
N THR A 392 -22.38 10.72 31.81
CA THR A 392 -21.52 9.97 32.74
C THR A 392 -20.98 8.76 32.00
N PRO A 393 -19.78 8.85 31.39
CA PRO A 393 -19.21 7.74 30.65
C PRO A 393 -18.92 6.58 31.61
N ARG A 394 -19.05 5.34 31.12
CA ARG A 394 -18.86 4.12 31.91
C ARG A 394 -17.79 3.25 31.31
N PRO A 395 -16.97 2.56 32.14
CA PRO A 395 -16.11 1.50 31.63
C PRO A 395 -16.91 0.47 30.82
N GLY A 396 -16.45 0.20 29.60
CA GLY A 396 -17.12 -0.70 28.66
C GLY A 396 -18.06 -0.03 27.66
N ASP A 397 -18.09 1.31 27.61
CA ASP A 397 -18.88 2.06 26.61
C ASP A 397 -18.41 1.78 25.17
N TRP A 398 -17.18 1.31 24.98
CA TRP A 398 -16.64 0.89 23.68
C TRP A 398 -15.66 -0.26 23.85
N ARG A 399 -15.30 -0.94 22.76
CA ARG A 399 -14.61 -2.24 22.80
C ARG A 399 -13.13 -2.13 23.19
N SER A 400 -12.27 -1.85 22.22
CA SER A 400 -10.81 -1.84 22.40
C SER A 400 -10.07 -1.28 21.18
N LEU A 401 -8.82 -0.89 21.41
CA LEU A 401 -7.79 -0.88 20.37
C LEU A 401 -7.21 -2.28 20.31
N ARG A 402 -7.55 -3.05 19.27
CA ARG A 402 -7.16 -4.45 19.14
C ARG A 402 -6.04 -4.61 18.12
N ILE A 403 -4.94 -5.21 18.55
CA ILE A 403 -3.84 -5.65 17.70
C ILE A 403 -3.92 -7.19 17.65
N ALA A 404 -4.38 -7.72 16.52
CA ALA A 404 -4.54 -9.16 16.33
C ALA A 404 -3.19 -9.84 15.99
N GLU A 405 -3.18 -11.17 16.08
CA GLU A 405 -2.03 -12.07 15.95
C GLU A 405 -1.20 -11.94 14.68
N PHE A 406 -1.78 -11.44 13.58
CA PHE A 406 -1.05 -11.26 12.33
C PHE A 406 -0.94 -9.77 11.95
N SER A 407 -1.08 -8.87 12.91
CA SER A 407 -0.77 -7.45 12.67
C SER A 407 0.71 -7.27 12.36
N HIS A 408 1.05 -6.18 11.67
CA HIS A 408 2.45 -5.86 11.41
C HIS A 408 3.16 -5.43 12.71
N ASP A 409 4.31 -6.02 13.02
CA ASP A 409 5.02 -5.86 14.29
C ASP A 409 6.47 -5.35 14.13
N ARG A 410 6.86 -4.91 12.93
CA ARG A 410 8.21 -4.46 12.62
C ARG A 410 8.66 -3.32 13.55
N ASN A 411 9.83 -3.48 14.18
CA ASN A 411 10.39 -2.53 15.15
C ASN A 411 11.02 -1.29 14.50
N VAL A 412 10.23 -0.60 13.69
CA VAL A 412 10.55 0.71 13.10
C VAL A 412 9.65 1.75 13.76
N ALA A 413 10.26 2.79 14.30
CA ALA A 413 9.52 3.84 14.96
C ALA A 413 8.92 4.81 13.93
N THR A 414 7.62 5.05 14.02
CA THR A 414 6.95 6.05 13.21
C THR A 414 6.76 7.33 14.03
N LEU A 415 7.23 8.45 13.50
CA LEU A 415 7.20 9.75 14.16
C LEU A 415 6.58 10.80 13.23
N VAL A 416 5.98 11.81 13.84
CA VAL A 416 5.57 13.04 13.17
C VAL A 416 6.51 14.14 13.63
N GLU A 417 6.80 15.07 12.74
CA GLU A 417 7.54 16.27 13.06
C GLU A 417 6.84 17.09 14.16
N LEU A 418 7.62 17.64 15.10
CA LEU A 418 7.12 18.41 16.23
C LEU A 418 7.04 19.93 15.95
N GLU A 419 7.05 20.29 14.67
CA GLU A 419 6.88 21.64 14.16
C GLU A 419 5.38 21.97 14.02
N PRO A 420 4.90 23.13 14.50
CA PRO A 420 3.58 23.61 14.14
C PRO A 420 3.53 24.03 12.66
N ALA A 421 2.41 23.76 11.98
CA ALA A 421 2.18 24.12 10.57
C ALA A 421 2.24 25.64 10.23
N GLN A 422 2.41 26.50 11.23
CA GLN A 422 2.47 27.96 11.15
C GLN A 422 3.79 28.47 11.75
N SER A 423 4.90 27.81 11.48
CA SER A 423 6.21 28.27 11.91
C SER A 423 6.71 29.44 11.03
N THR A 424 7.55 30.31 11.60
CA THR A 424 8.17 31.41 10.86
C THR A 424 9.68 31.29 10.94
N GLY A 425 10.37 31.38 9.79
CA GLY A 425 11.83 31.29 9.74
C GLY A 425 12.30 29.85 9.51
N THR A 426 13.27 29.40 10.30
CA THR A 426 13.95 28.10 10.12
C THR A 426 13.28 26.95 10.86
N GLY A 427 12.03 27.09 11.29
CA GLY A 427 11.38 26.12 12.15
C GLY A 427 11.93 26.03 13.59
N VAL A 428 11.25 25.24 14.42
CA VAL A 428 11.61 24.98 15.83
C VAL A 428 12.82 24.05 15.91
N ASN A 429 12.96 23.14 14.95
CA ASN A 429 14.00 22.12 14.88
C ASN A 429 15.13 22.45 13.89
N GLY A 430 15.25 23.68 13.36
CA GLY A 430 16.23 24.01 12.31
C GLY A 430 17.71 24.05 12.65
N THR A 431 18.13 23.62 13.84
CA THR A 431 19.54 23.55 14.22
C THR A 431 19.88 22.23 14.90
N PRO A 432 21.14 21.77 14.86
CA PRO A 432 21.56 20.59 15.63
C PRO A 432 21.27 20.70 17.14
N SER A 433 21.27 21.90 17.70
CA SER A 433 20.96 22.12 19.13
C SER A 433 19.47 22.01 19.46
N THR A 434 18.58 22.23 18.48
CA THR A 434 17.12 22.13 18.63
C THR A 434 16.54 20.93 17.90
N ALA A 435 17.40 20.04 17.39
CA ALA A 435 17.00 18.91 16.58
C ALA A 435 16.02 17.98 17.30
N GLN A 436 15.01 17.51 16.58
CA GLN A 436 14.07 16.53 17.12
C GLN A 436 14.77 15.19 17.30
N SER A 437 14.76 14.66 18.53
CA SER A 437 15.37 13.36 18.84
C SER A 437 14.47 12.21 18.39
N LEU A 438 14.96 11.38 17.48
CA LEU A 438 14.27 10.19 16.96
C LEU A 438 14.44 8.97 17.86
N GLY A 439 15.60 8.85 18.53
CA GLY A 439 15.95 7.72 19.39
C GLY A 439 17.30 7.10 19.06
N VAL A 440 17.40 5.77 19.23
CA VAL A 440 18.63 5.00 18.98
C VAL A 440 18.39 4.03 17.82
N LEU A 441 19.27 4.08 16.81
CA LEU A 441 19.30 3.17 15.68
C LEU A 441 20.15 1.94 16.03
N ALA A 442 19.60 0.75 15.84
CA ALA A 442 20.30 -0.51 15.99
C ALA A 442 21.48 -0.62 15.01
N ALA A 443 22.51 -1.38 15.36
CA ALA A 443 23.65 -1.61 14.45
C ALA A 443 23.36 -2.66 13.37
N SER A 444 22.42 -3.55 13.66
CA SER A 444 21.93 -4.64 12.82
C SER A 444 20.57 -5.12 13.36
N GLU A 445 19.89 -5.98 12.61
CA GLU A 445 18.62 -6.57 13.01
C GLU A 445 18.67 -7.28 14.37
N LYS A 446 19.75 -8.03 14.64
CA LYS A 446 19.97 -8.77 15.90
C LYS A 446 20.21 -7.87 17.12
N SER A 447 20.55 -6.60 16.91
CA SER A 447 20.80 -5.63 17.99
C SER A 447 19.60 -4.73 18.28
N SER A 448 18.46 -5.00 17.65
CA SER A 448 17.22 -4.27 17.90
C SER A 448 16.51 -4.82 19.13
N ASP A 449 15.96 -3.90 19.93
CA ASP A 449 15.24 -4.19 21.16
C ASP A 449 14.19 -3.10 21.44
N ASP A 450 13.67 -3.02 22.66
CA ASP A 450 12.67 -2.02 23.06
C ASP A 450 13.20 -0.56 23.00
N VAL A 451 14.52 -0.39 23.02
CA VAL A 451 15.23 0.90 22.94
C VAL A 451 15.77 1.17 21.53
N ASN A 452 16.45 0.19 20.94
CA ASN A 452 17.16 0.25 19.67
C ASN A 452 16.23 -0.15 18.52
N ARG A 453 15.87 0.84 17.68
CA ARG A 453 14.96 0.65 16.56
C ARG A 453 15.71 0.24 15.30
N LEU A 454 15.06 -0.52 14.42
CA LEU A 454 15.61 -0.93 13.11
C LEU A 454 15.64 0.23 12.12
N GLY A 455 14.82 1.24 12.39
CA GLY A 455 14.73 2.44 11.58
C GLY A 455 13.71 3.41 12.14
N PHE A 456 13.61 4.53 11.44
CA PHE A 456 12.66 5.60 11.71
C PHE A 456 11.93 5.96 10.42
N THR A 457 10.61 6.10 10.51
CA THR A 457 9.78 6.74 9.48
C THR A 457 9.29 8.06 10.06
N ILE A 458 9.66 9.16 9.44
CA ILE A 458 9.32 10.51 9.89
C ILE A 458 8.43 11.17 8.84
N PHE A 459 7.28 11.68 9.28
CA PHE A 459 6.42 12.52 8.47
C PHE A 459 6.68 13.98 8.84
N GLY A 460 7.25 14.74 7.91
CA GLY A 460 7.60 16.14 8.11
C GLY A 460 7.10 17.03 6.98
N THR A 461 7.22 18.34 7.20
CA THR A 461 6.78 19.37 6.27
C THR A 461 7.79 20.51 6.24
N VAL A 462 8.29 20.81 5.04
CA VAL A 462 8.93 22.09 4.75
C VAL A 462 7.83 23.12 4.53
N ASN A 463 7.44 23.85 5.58
CA ASN A 463 6.25 24.71 5.59
C ASN A 463 6.49 26.09 4.98
N ASN A 464 7.76 26.48 4.79
CA ASN A 464 8.16 27.73 4.19
C ASN A 464 9.51 27.59 3.44
N LEU A 465 9.85 28.57 2.61
CA LEU A 465 11.06 28.51 1.76
C LEU A 465 12.38 28.47 2.54
N ASN A 466 12.40 28.94 3.78
CA ASN A 466 13.59 29.04 4.62
C ASN A 466 13.57 27.99 5.73
N ASP A 467 12.63 27.07 5.69
CA ASP A 467 12.40 26.06 6.70
C ASP A 467 13.49 24.99 6.65
N LEU A 468 13.92 24.55 7.84
CA LEU A 468 14.97 23.58 8.02
C LEU A 468 14.52 22.58 9.07
N ASP A 469 14.49 21.31 8.70
CA ASP A 469 14.05 20.27 9.63
C ASP A 469 15.27 19.46 10.04
N VAL A 470 15.72 19.60 11.28
CA VAL A 470 16.86 18.82 11.80
C VAL A 470 16.38 17.75 12.76
N TYR A 471 16.73 16.52 12.44
CA TYR A 471 16.50 15.33 13.25
C TYR A 471 17.81 14.82 13.82
N SER A 472 17.77 14.24 15.02
CA SER A 472 18.93 13.60 15.64
C SER A 472 18.63 12.17 16.04
N PHE A 473 19.61 11.29 15.88
CA PHE A 473 19.54 9.91 16.36
C PHE A 473 20.90 9.45 16.86
N ARG A 474 20.91 8.48 17.77
CA ARG A 474 22.14 7.83 18.22
C ARG A 474 22.36 6.55 17.42
N GLY A 475 23.58 6.28 16.99
CA GLY A 475 23.89 5.06 16.23
C GLY A 475 25.35 4.65 16.38
N THR A 476 25.65 3.40 16.03
CA THR A 476 27.01 2.86 16.08
C THR A 476 27.79 3.27 14.84
N ALA A 477 28.93 3.93 15.02
CA ALA A 477 29.82 4.29 13.92
C ALA A 477 30.33 3.03 13.18
N GLY A 478 30.37 3.11 11.86
CA GLY A 478 30.67 1.98 10.98
C GLY A 478 29.43 1.20 10.51
N THR A 479 28.25 1.44 11.07
CA THR A 479 26.98 0.90 10.54
C THR A 479 26.61 1.61 9.23
N THR A 480 26.13 0.85 8.25
CA THR A 480 25.62 1.39 6.99
C THR A 480 24.15 1.72 7.14
N VAL A 481 23.77 2.96 6.79
CA VAL A 481 22.42 3.50 6.96
C VAL A 481 21.94 4.11 5.66
N TRP A 482 20.68 3.88 5.34
CA TRP A 482 19.96 4.48 4.21
C TRP A 482 19.14 5.64 4.74
N PHE A 483 19.25 6.77 4.04
CA PHE A 483 18.45 7.95 4.24
C PHE A 483 17.68 8.18 2.95
N ASP A 484 16.37 8.15 3.04
CA ASP A 484 15.48 8.09 1.88
C ASP A 484 14.31 9.05 2.07
N ILE A 485 13.96 9.80 1.03
CA ILE A 485 12.84 10.73 1.04
C ILE A 485 11.82 10.25 0.04
N ASP A 486 10.64 9.92 0.52
CA ASP A 486 9.55 9.38 -0.27
C ASP A 486 8.29 10.21 -0.14
N ARG A 487 7.33 9.91 -1.03
CA ARG A 487 5.95 10.42 -0.96
C ARG A 487 5.90 11.94 -0.80
N THR A 488 6.84 12.64 -1.42
CA THR A 488 6.88 14.10 -1.35
C THR A 488 5.79 14.71 -2.20
N ASN A 489 5.38 15.91 -1.82
CA ASN A 489 4.55 16.72 -2.70
C ASN A 489 5.33 17.01 -4.00
N ILE A 490 4.69 16.92 -5.16
CA ILE A 490 5.30 17.27 -6.45
C ILE A 490 5.80 18.72 -6.52
N SER A 491 5.33 19.59 -5.63
CA SER A 491 5.83 20.97 -5.50
C SER A 491 7.18 21.07 -4.79
N LEU A 492 7.57 20.08 -4.00
CA LEU A 492 8.78 20.11 -3.16
C LEU A 492 9.99 19.59 -3.95
N ASP A 493 11.06 20.37 -3.99
CA ASP A 493 12.39 19.94 -4.40
C ASP A 493 13.23 19.88 -3.12
N ALA A 494 13.43 18.68 -2.57
CA ALA A 494 14.03 18.48 -1.26
C ALA A 494 15.54 18.20 -1.37
N THR A 495 16.31 18.63 -0.37
CA THR A 495 17.71 18.25 -0.20
C THR A 495 17.88 17.54 1.14
N LEU A 496 18.60 16.42 1.15
CA LEU A 496 18.85 15.58 2.32
C LEU A 496 20.33 15.63 2.72
N GLU A 497 20.60 16.00 3.97
CA GLU A 497 21.96 16.25 4.46
C GLU A 497 22.26 15.50 5.75
N LEU A 498 23.40 14.82 5.82
CA LEU A 498 24.01 14.40 7.08
C LEU A 498 24.93 15.52 7.54
N ILE A 499 24.73 16.05 8.75
CA ILE A 499 25.46 17.21 9.27
C ILE A 499 26.16 16.92 10.61
N ASP A 500 27.20 17.70 10.91
CA ASP A 500 27.87 17.67 12.21
C ASP A 500 27.13 18.52 13.27
N ALA A 501 27.60 18.48 14.52
CA ALA A 501 27.01 19.24 15.62
C ALA A 501 27.10 20.77 15.46
N ASN A 502 27.91 21.28 14.52
CA ASN A 502 28.01 22.70 14.18
C ASN A 502 27.14 23.06 12.95
N GLY A 503 26.46 22.09 12.33
CA GLY A 503 25.63 22.27 11.15
C GLY A 503 26.37 22.19 9.82
N ASN A 504 27.64 21.79 9.81
CA ASN A 504 28.41 21.60 8.58
C ASN A 504 27.99 20.29 7.89
N ILE A 505 27.91 20.32 6.57
CA ILE A 505 27.53 19.14 5.77
C ILE A 505 28.68 18.12 5.77
N ILE A 506 28.35 16.88 6.11
CA ILE A 506 29.20 15.68 6.02
C ILE A 506 28.93 14.97 4.70
N ALA A 507 27.66 14.72 4.38
CA ALA A 507 27.20 14.12 3.14
C ALA A 507 25.88 14.78 2.71
N GLN A 508 25.61 14.88 1.42
CA GLN A 508 24.37 15.46 0.89
C GLN A 508 23.92 14.73 -0.38
N SER A 509 22.61 14.54 -0.48
CA SER A 509 21.87 14.10 -1.66
C SER A 509 20.82 15.14 -2.03
N ASP A 510 20.58 15.29 -3.33
CA ASP A 510 19.60 16.22 -3.93
C ASP A 510 18.61 15.47 -4.83
N ASN A 511 19.07 14.49 -5.62
CA ASN A 511 18.18 13.75 -6.51
C ASN A 511 18.66 12.30 -6.68
N SER A 512 17.97 11.35 -6.05
CA SER A 512 18.35 9.95 -5.97
C SER A 512 18.39 9.28 -7.36
N LEU A 513 17.49 9.66 -8.26
CA LEU A 513 17.39 9.13 -9.63
C LEU A 513 18.59 9.55 -10.49
N ASP A 514 18.96 10.82 -10.44
CA ASP A 514 20.11 11.33 -11.17
C ASP A 514 21.43 10.88 -10.55
N GLU A 515 21.48 10.74 -9.22
CA GLU A 515 22.66 10.25 -8.48
C GLU A 515 22.92 8.75 -8.72
N SER A 516 21.87 7.94 -8.76
CA SER A 516 21.96 6.51 -9.06
C SER A 516 22.32 6.24 -10.53
N SER A 517 21.86 7.07 -11.47
CA SER A 517 22.26 6.99 -12.89
C SER A 517 23.68 7.51 -13.16
N GLY A 518 24.31 8.15 -12.17
CA GLY A 518 25.63 8.77 -12.30
C GLY A 518 25.62 10.09 -13.09
N THR A 519 24.43 10.65 -13.34
CA THR A 519 24.25 11.97 -13.97
C THR A 519 24.62 13.09 -12.99
N LEU A 520 24.31 12.90 -11.71
CA LEU A 520 24.74 13.74 -10.60
C LEU A 520 25.65 12.94 -9.64
N ALA A 521 26.54 13.65 -8.95
CA ALA A 521 27.41 13.05 -7.94
C ALA A 521 26.91 13.45 -6.55
N LEU A 522 26.86 12.49 -5.63
CA LEU A 522 26.67 12.74 -4.21
C LEU A 522 27.79 13.62 -3.66
N TYR A 523 27.45 14.53 -2.76
CA TYR A 523 28.43 15.35 -2.07
C TYR A 523 28.93 14.62 -0.81
N SER A 524 30.26 14.59 -0.64
CA SER A 524 30.92 14.16 0.59
C SER A 524 31.98 15.18 0.98
N ASN A 525 32.00 15.54 2.27
CA ASN A 525 33.02 16.44 2.81
C ASN A 525 34.28 15.64 3.17
N PRO A 526 35.39 15.80 2.42
CA PRO A 526 36.58 14.96 2.58
C PRO A 526 37.30 15.16 3.92
N VAL A 527 36.98 16.22 4.66
CA VAL A 527 37.49 16.44 6.02
C VAL A 527 36.71 15.61 7.05
N ALA A 528 35.43 15.36 6.81
CA ALA A 528 34.54 14.67 7.73
C ALA A 528 34.36 13.18 7.42
N ILE A 529 34.33 12.80 6.14
CA ILE A 529 34.10 11.44 5.68
C ILE A 529 34.86 11.15 4.38
N ASP A 530 35.40 9.94 4.24
CA ASP A 530 35.95 9.47 2.96
C ASP A 530 34.79 9.18 2.00
N GLY A 531 34.85 9.72 0.78
CA GLY A 531 33.78 9.61 -0.21
C GLY A 531 33.36 8.18 -0.55
N ARG A 532 34.20 7.16 -0.30
CA ARG A 532 33.83 5.74 -0.48
C ARG A 532 32.68 5.30 0.44
N PHE A 533 32.45 6.02 1.53
CA PHE A 533 31.42 5.73 2.52
C PHE A 533 30.09 6.44 2.25
N VAL A 534 30.01 7.25 1.20
CA VAL A 534 28.78 7.93 0.74
C VAL A 534 28.45 7.40 -0.64
N ASN A 535 27.33 6.69 -0.75
CA ASN A 535 26.95 5.97 -1.97
C ASN A 535 25.47 6.21 -2.29
N SER A 536 25.08 5.96 -3.54
CA SER A 536 23.66 5.90 -3.90
C SER A 536 22.98 4.73 -3.16
N MET A 537 21.65 4.74 -3.12
CA MET A 537 20.88 3.79 -2.31
C MET A 537 21.11 2.33 -2.71
N GLN A 538 21.38 2.07 -3.99
CA GLN A 538 21.59 0.74 -4.55
C GLN A 538 22.83 0.03 -3.99
N THR A 539 22.67 -1.20 -3.49
CA THR A 539 23.80 -2.03 -3.03
C THR A 539 24.49 -2.77 -4.16
N THR A 540 23.76 -3.06 -5.25
CA THR A 540 24.29 -3.80 -6.39
C THR A 540 23.97 -3.12 -7.72
N PRO A 541 24.86 -3.21 -8.73
CA PRO A 541 24.60 -2.71 -10.09
C PRO A 541 23.49 -3.45 -10.84
N PHE A 542 23.00 -4.56 -10.28
CA PHE A 542 22.04 -5.48 -10.89
C PHE A 542 20.71 -5.55 -10.11
N SER A 543 20.48 -4.65 -9.15
CA SER A 543 19.24 -4.60 -8.36
C SER A 543 18.01 -4.61 -9.30
N PRO A 544 16.96 -5.42 -9.02
CA PRO A 544 15.85 -5.62 -9.95
C PRO A 544 15.22 -4.31 -10.41
N ARG A 545 15.07 -4.18 -11.74
CA ARG A 545 14.33 -3.10 -12.38
C ARG A 545 12.84 -3.41 -12.24
N ASN A 546 12.10 -2.68 -11.41
CA ASN A 546 10.65 -2.80 -11.38
C ASN A 546 10.03 -2.08 -12.58
N GLY A 547 10.05 -2.76 -13.73
CA GLY A 547 9.21 -2.44 -14.88
C GLY A 547 7.88 -3.17 -14.76
N GLY A 548 6.92 -2.53 -14.10
CA GLY A 548 5.52 -2.76 -14.42
C GLY A 548 5.30 -2.57 -15.93
N SER A 549 4.28 -3.23 -16.47
CA SER A 549 3.91 -3.37 -17.88
C SER A 549 3.53 -2.07 -18.63
N GLY A 550 4.19 -0.96 -18.36
CA GLY A 550 4.16 0.26 -19.17
C GLY A 550 5.05 0.15 -20.42
N PRO A 551 4.77 0.91 -21.49
CA PRO A 551 5.53 0.84 -22.73
C PRO A 551 6.99 1.18 -22.47
N ALA A 552 7.86 0.28 -22.94
CA ALA A 552 9.32 0.28 -22.80
C ALA A 552 10.01 1.49 -23.47
N THR A 553 9.78 2.69 -22.96
CA THR A 553 10.51 3.91 -23.34
C THR A 553 10.82 4.79 -22.13
N LEU A 554 11.45 4.22 -21.09
CA LEU A 554 12.41 4.97 -20.28
C LEU A 554 13.64 4.08 -20.09
N THR A 555 14.76 4.61 -20.55
CA THR A 555 16.12 4.05 -20.59
C THR A 555 16.57 3.48 -19.25
N ASN A 556 17.40 2.42 -19.24
CA ASN A 556 18.40 1.98 -18.23
C ASN A 556 18.58 2.76 -16.89
N SER A 557 17.52 3.15 -16.19
CA SER A 557 17.59 4.02 -15.01
C SER A 557 17.00 3.27 -13.81
N PHE A 558 17.65 3.40 -12.66
CA PHE A 558 17.10 2.99 -11.36
C PHE A 558 15.71 3.60 -11.16
N ALA A 559 14.81 2.88 -10.50
CA ALA A 559 13.58 3.44 -9.97
C ALA A 559 13.71 3.38 -8.46
N ASP A 560 13.81 4.55 -7.84
CA ASP A 560 13.62 4.68 -6.41
C ASP A 560 12.21 4.18 -6.05
N PHE A 561 12.08 3.36 -5.00
CA PHE A 561 10.81 2.71 -4.71
C PHE A 561 9.96 3.64 -3.86
N TYR A 562 8.66 3.78 -4.16
CA TYR A 562 7.75 4.75 -3.51
C TYR A 562 8.03 6.25 -3.68
N THR A 563 9.10 6.64 -4.37
CA THR A 563 9.22 8.02 -4.84
C THR A 563 7.98 8.40 -5.68
N THR A 564 7.38 9.54 -5.34
CA THR A 564 6.30 10.15 -6.14
C THR A 564 6.80 11.34 -6.95
N ASN A 565 8.05 11.74 -6.73
CA ASN A 565 8.64 12.94 -7.28
C ASN A 565 10.08 12.65 -7.73
N PRO A 566 10.42 12.84 -9.01
CA PRO A 566 11.76 12.56 -9.51
C PRO A 566 12.85 13.45 -8.91
N LEU A 567 12.51 14.44 -8.09
CA LEU A 567 13.44 15.32 -7.36
C LEU A 567 13.69 14.85 -5.92
N ASP A 568 13.24 13.65 -5.55
CA ASP A 568 13.44 13.13 -4.21
C ASP A 568 14.93 12.77 -3.97
N PRO A 569 15.54 13.22 -2.85
CA PRO A 569 16.90 12.85 -2.49
C PRO A 569 16.96 11.52 -1.72
N GLY A 570 18.04 10.77 -1.91
CA GLY A 570 18.25 9.49 -1.24
C GLY A 570 19.71 9.05 -1.29
N MET A 571 20.27 8.62 -0.16
CA MET A 571 21.66 8.17 -0.08
C MET A 571 21.88 7.08 0.98
N ARG A 572 22.94 6.30 0.77
CA ARG A 572 23.46 5.35 1.75
C ARG A 572 24.80 5.80 2.28
N VAL A 573 24.92 5.90 3.60
CA VAL A 573 26.13 6.36 4.27
C VAL A 573 26.59 5.35 5.32
N GLN A 574 27.88 5.04 5.34
CA GLN A 574 28.49 4.36 6.49
C GLN A 574 28.82 5.40 7.56
N LEU A 575 28.19 5.29 8.73
CA LEU A 575 28.22 6.31 9.76
C LEU A 575 29.66 6.64 10.21
N PRO A 576 30.09 7.92 10.15
CA PRO A 576 31.45 8.32 10.47
C PRO A 576 31.74 8.27 11.98
N GLY A 577 32.97 7.92 12.35
CA GLY A 577 33.41 7.89 13.75
C GLY A 577 34.36 6.74 14.03
N THR A 578 34.72 6.54 15.31
CA THR A 578 35.51 5.37 15.72
C THR A 578 34.62 4.13 15.65
N ALA A 579 34.94 3.17 14.79
CA ALA A 579 34.11 1.99 14.58
C ALA A 579 33.71 1.30 15.89
N GLY A 580 32.41 1.01 16.06
CA GLY A 580 31.87 0.41 17.28
C GLY A 580 31.53 1.40 18.41
N SER A 581 31.87 2.69 18.29
CA SER A 581 31.41 3.73 19.23
C SER A 581 30.02 4.24 18.88
N THR A 582 29.19 4.49 19.89
CA THR A 582 27.87 5.12 19.72
C THR A 582 28.03 6.65 19.70
N ASN A 583 27.63 7.29 18.60
CA ASN A 583 27.63 8.74 18.45
C ASN A 583 26.23 9.27 18.14
N THR A 584 26.03 10.58 18.29
CA THR A 584 24.82 11.27 17.84
C THR A 584 25.06 11.84 16.44
N TYR A 585 24.14 11.55 15.53
CA TYR A 585 24.15 12.05 14.16
C TYR A 585 22.95 12.96 13.93
N PHE A 586 23.10 13.90 13.00
CA PHE A 586 22.09 14.87 12.65
C PHE A 586 21.77 14.78 11.17
N VAL A 587 20.48 14.69 10.85
CA VAL A 587 19.96 14.69 9.49
C VAL A 587 19.18 15.98 9.30
N ARG A 588 19.41 16.68 8.20
CA ARG A 588 18.67 17.89 7.85
C ARG A 588 17.94 17.68 6.53
N VAL A 589 16.66 17.99 6.52
CA VAL A 589 15.81 18.09 5.33
C VAL A 589 15.47 19.56 5.13
N ARG A 590 15.51 20.01 3.88
CA ARG A 590 15.16 21.40 3.51
C ARG A 590 14.79 21.49 2.04
N SER A 591 14.21 22.62 1.64
CA SER A 591 14.07 22.94 0.22
C SER A 591 15.43 23.17 -0.45
N SER A 592 15.56 22.67 -1.68
CA SER A 592 16.70 22.96 -2.56
C SER A 592 16.74 24.46 -2.86
N ASN A 593 17.93 25.05 -2.71
CA ASN A 593 18.17 26.46 -3.01
C ASN A 593 18.57 26.69 -4.47
N ILE A 594 18.61 25.61 -5.25
CA ILE A 594 18.85 25.61 -6.68
C ILE A 594 17.66 24.98 -7.41
N ASP A 595 17.62 25.10 -8.73
CA ASP A 595 16.73 24.27 -9.55
C ASP A 595 17.64 23.44 -10.47
N SER A 596 17.83 22.18 -10.12
CA SER A 596 18.79 21.28 -10.78
C SER A 596 18.48 21.05 -12.27
N ARG A 597 17.26 21.37 -12.71
CA ARG A 597 16.78 21.21 -14.09
C ARG A 597 17.18 22.37 -15.01
N LEU A 598 17.59 23.51 -14.45
CA LEU A 598 17.98 24.68 -15.23
C LEU A 598 19.46 24.60 -15.65
N PRO A 599 19.79 24.86 -16.95
CA PRO A 599 21.17 24.84 -17.40
C PRO A 599 21.99 26.01 -16.80
N GLY A 600 23.22 25.72 -16.34
CA GLY A 600 24.15 26.74 -15.83
C GLY A 600 24.01 27.07 -14.34
N VAL A 601 23.20 26.31 -13.60
CA VAL A 601 23.05 26.44 -12.14
C VAL A 601 24.33 26.01 -11.43
N ASN A 602 24.78 26.83 -10.48
CA ASN A 602 25.99 26.55 -9.71
C ASN A 602 25.67 25.61 -8.54
N ARG A 603 25.90 24.30 -8.71
CA ARG A 603 25.63 23.31 -7.67
C ARG A 603 26.41 23.53 -6.38
N SER A 604 27.52 24.27 -6.39
CA SER A 604 28.22 24.63 -5.15
C SER A 604 27.39 25.50 -4.22
N ASP A 605 26.31 26.13 -4.73
CA ASP A 605 25.38 26.91 -3.94
C ASP A 605 24.61 26.06 -2.93
N LEU A 606 24.39 24.77 -3.21
CA LEU A 606 23.78 23.81 -2.26
C LEU A 606 24.61 23.65 -0.99
N GLN A 607 25.93 23.87 -1.05
CA GLN A 607 26.82 23.74 0.10
C GLN A 607 27.27 25.09 0.66
N ALA A 608 26.84 26.21 0.08
CA ALA A 608 27.23 27.54 0.52
C ALA A 608 26.50 27.89 1.84
N PRO A 609 27.21 28.10 2.97
CA PRO A 609 26.55 28.33 4.27
C PRO A 609 25.61 29.54 4.29
N ALA A 610 25.93 30.56 3.49
CA ALA A 610 25.10 31.78 3.38
C ALA A 610 23.79 31.58 2.60
N LYS A 611 23.62 30.45 1.89
CA LYS A 611 22.47 30.17 1.01
C LYS A 611 21.61 29.00 1.50
N VAL A 612 21.89 28.44 2.68
CA VAL A 612 21.14 27.31 3.24
C VAL A 612 19.66 27.66 3.45
N LEU A 613 19.35 28.94 3.67
CA LEU A 613 18.00 29.46 3.86
C LEU A 613 17.36 30.00 2.57
N ASP A 614 17.99 29.83 1.41
CA ASP A 614 17.49 30.36 0.13
C ASP A 614 16.64 29.31 -0.63
N GLY A 615 15.79 28.54 0.07
CA GLY A 615 14.96 27.52 -0.55
C GLY A 615 13.93 28.09 -1.53
N LYS A 616 13.39 27.22 -2.40
CA LYS A 616 12.56 27.60 -3.55
C LYS A 616 11.22 26.90 -3.63
N SER A 617 11.00 25.91 -2.79
CA SER A 617 9.82 25.05 -2.80
C SER A 617 9.37 24.75 -1.37
N GLU A 618 8.12 24.32 -1.23
CA GLU A 618 7.51 23.91 0.03
C GLU A 618 6.70 22.63 -0.20
N GLY A 619 6.48 21.88 0.87
CA GLY A 619 5.67 20.66 0.82
C GLY A 619 6.03 19.66 1.90
N GLN A 620 5.25 18.59 1.94
CA GLN A 620 5.44 17.47 2.86
C GLN A 620 6.40 16.44 2.28
N TYR A 621 7.02 15.68 3.17
CA TYR A 621 7.88 14.54 2.83
C TYR A 621 7.73 13.41 3.86
N GLN A 622 8.14 12.22 3.46
CA GLN A 622 8.36 11.09 4.36
C GLN A 622 9.86 10.75 4.36
N LEU A 623 10.54 10.93 5.47
CA LEU A 623 11.94 10.54 5.64
C LEU A 623 12.01 9.14 6.24
N GLN A 624 12.74 8.22 5.61
CA GLN A 624 13.15 6.96 6.20
C GLN A 624 14.63 6.95 6.55
N ILE A 625 14.95 6.45 7.74
CA ILE A 625 16.31 6.14 8.17
C ILE A 625 16.34 4.67 8.52
N ARG A 626 17.02 3.83 7.74
CA ARG A 626 16.92 2.36 7.82
C ARG A 626 18.24 1.63 7.60
N LEU A 627 18.28 0.34 7.94
CA LEU A 627 19.49 -0.50 7.90
C LEU A 627 19.65 -1.34 6.62
N ARG A 628 18.69 -1.27 5.69
CA ARG A 628 18.69 -2.04 4.44
C ARG A 628 18.15 -1.22 3.27
N GLU A 629 18.41 -1.68 2.05
CA GLU A 629 17.97 -1.01 0.83
C GLU A 629 16.44 -0.98 0.70
N MET A 630 15.77 -2.07 1.08
CA MET A 630 14.32 -2.19 1.06
C MET A 630 13.67 -1.30 2.12
N ASP A 631 12.63 -0.56 1.73
CA ASP A 631 11.79 0.22 2.62
C ASP A 631 11.29 -0.58 3.82
N GLU A 632 11.19 0.11 4.96
CA GLU A 632 10.64 -0.49 6.15
C GLU A 632 9.36 0.22 6.58
N PHE A 633 8.32 -0.58 6.81
CA PHE A 633 7.05 -0.12 7.36
C PHE A 633 7.05 -0.34 8.86
N GLY A 634 6.73 0.71 9.63
CA GLY A 634 6.56 0.60 11.08
C GLY A 634 5.37 -0.28 11.46
N GLY A 635 5.56 -1.15 12.45
CA GLY A 635 4.50 -1.95 13.03
C GLY A 635 3.42 -1.12 13.74
N ALA A 636 2.42 -1.82 14.27
CA ALA A 636 1.40 -1.21 15.13
C ALA A 636 2.06 -0.61 16.38
N SER A 637 1.74 0.66 16.68
CA SER A 637 2.34 1.38 17.80
C SER A 637 1.34 2.33 18.45
N ILE A 638 1.42 2.46 19.77
CA ILE A 638 0.59 3.39 20.54
C ILE A 638 1.52 4.18 21.45
N SER A 639 1.63 5.48 21.18
CA SER A 639 2.49 6.41 21.90
C SER A 639 1.70 7.66 22.28
N LEU A 640 1.90 8.13 23.52
CA LEU A 640 1.28 9.36 24.03
C LEU A 640 -0.24 9.40 23.79
N ALA A 641 -0.93 8.32 24.17
CA ALA A 641 -2.38 8.20 24.07
C ALA A 641 -3.06 8.30 25.45
N ASP A 642 -4.23 8.93 25.51
CA ASP A 642 -5.12 8.95 26.67
C ASP A 642 -6.36 8.10 26.36
N VAL A 643 -6.41 6.88 26.91
CA VAL A 643 -7.46 5.89 26.62
C VAL A 643 -8.38 5.73 27.82
N ARG A 644 -9.67 6.01 27.64
CA ARG A 644 -10.68 6.02 28.72
C ARG A 644 -11.92 5.20 28.37
N TYR A 645 -12.56 4.62 29.39
CA TYR A 645 -13.90 4.00 29.31
C TYR A 645 -14.07 2.80 28.33
N ALA A 646 -12.99 2.22 27.83
CA ALA A 646 -13.03 0.98 27.03
C ALA A 646 -13.41 -0.25 27.87
N VAL A 647 -13.82 -1.35 27.22
CA VAL A 647 -13.85 -2.69 27.84
C VAL A 647 -12.42 -3.14 28.10
N ASN A 648 -11.59 -3.17 27.05
CA ASN A 648 -10.14 -3.37 27.12
C ASN A 648 -9.48 -2.17 26.45
N GLY A 649 -8.68 -1.37 27.15
CA GLY A 649 -8.06 -0.16 26.54
C GLY A 649 -7.22 -0.51 25.32
N ILE A 650 -6.23 -1.38 25.52
CA ILE A 650 -5.37 -1.93 24.48
C ILE A 650 -5.41 -3.45 24.63
N GLU A 651 -5.73 -4.14 23.54
CA GLU A 651 -5.84 -5.60 23.47
C GLU A 651 -4.83 -6.12 22.45
N VAL A 652 -3.75 -6.74 22.93
CA VAL A 652 -2.69 -7.32 22.09
C VAL A 652 -2.80 -8.84 22.15
N LEU A 653 -2.93 -9.48 21.00
CA LEU A 653 -3.10 -10.93 20.88
C LEU A 653 -1.94 -11.49 20.06
N GLY A 654 -1.18 -12.44 20.61
CA GLY A 654 -0.16 -13.19 19.86
C GLY A 654 1.12 -12.42 19.47
N MET A 655 1.48 -11.34 20.20
CA MET A 655 2.68 -10.52 19.92
C MET A 655 3.71 -10.52 21.07
N PRO A 656 5.01 -10.35 20.78
CA PRO A 656 5.63 -10.43 19.45
C PRO A 656 5.55 -11.87 18.93
N ILE A 657 5.26 -12.04 17.64
CA ILE A 657 4.96 -13.38 17.09
C ILE A 657 6.21 -14.28 17.18
N HIS A 658 7.41 -13.73 17.04
CA HIS A 658 8.61 -14.54 16.85
C HIS A 658 9.69 -14.25 17.89
N SER A 659 9.87 -15.20 18.80
CA SER A 659 10.94 -15.20 19.78
C SER A 659 11.87 -16.39 19.55
N PRO A 660 13.18 -16.17 19.32
CA PRO A 660 14.13 -17.27 19.17
C PRO A 660 14.31 -18.10 20.45
N LEU A 661 13.83 -17.63 21.61
CA LEU A 661 13.99 -18.33 22.90
C LEU A 661 12.72 -18.98 23.42
N VAL A 662 11.55 -18.43 23.08
CA VAL A 662 10.26 -18.89 23.61
C VAL A 662 9.51 -19.73 22.57
N GLY A 663 9.88 -19.63 21.29
CA GLY A 663 9.15 -20.24 20.19
C GLY A 663 7.84 -19.49 19.87
N GLU A 664 7.34 -19.68 18.66
CA GLU A 664 5.98 -19.28 18.23
C GLU A 664 4.92 -20.24 18.78
N ALA A 665 5.28 -21.52 18.87
CA ALA A 665 4.50 -22.53 19.56
C ALA A 665 5.26 -23.03 20.79
N THR A 666 4.53 -23.30 21.86
CA THR A 666 5.07 -23.96 23.06
C THR A 666 4.30 -25.23 23.32
N GLU A 667 5.00 -26.26 23.79
CA GLU A 667 4.38 -27.43 24.39
C GLU A 667 3.38 -26.99 25.46
N LEU A 668 2.14 -27.46 25.33
CA LEU A 668 1.05 -27.11 26.24
C LEU A 668 1.10 -28.02 27.48
N THR A 669 0.45 -27.61 28.57
CA THR A 669 0.35 -28.44 29.79
C THR A 669 -0.32 -29.81 29.60
N THR A 670 -0.92 -30.06 28.43
CA THR A 670 -1.44 -31.36 28.02
C THR A 670 -0.37 -32.15 27.27
N ASN A 671 -0.01 -33.30 27.81
CA ASN A 671 1.04 -34.20 27.31
C ASN A 671 0.81 -34.63 25.84
N ASN A 672 1.78 -34.33 24.97
CA ASN A 672 1.85 -34.71 23.55
C ASN A 672 2.74 -35.95 23.32
N ASN A 673 2.90 -36.82 24.33
CA ASN A 673 3.85 -37.94 24.28
C ASN A 673 3.44 -39.08 23.33
N VAL A 674 2.27 -38.94 22.72
CA VAL A 674 1.70 -39.90 21.78
C VAL A 674 1.21 -39.15 20.55
N ILE A 675 1.37 -39.76 19.38
CA ILE A 675 1.00 -39.15 18.09
C ILE A 675 -0.46 -38.67 18.03
N ALA A 676 -1.38 -39.30 18.75
CA ALA A 676 -2.80 -38.90 18.79
C ALA A 676 -3.01 -37.52 19.44
N ASN A 677 -2.07 -37.10 20.30
CA ASN A 677 -2.07 -35.82 21.00
C ASN A 677 -1.03 -34.85 20.41
N ALA A 678 -0.54 -35.11 19.18
CA ALA A 678 0.47 -34.25 18.56
C ALA A 678 0.03 -32.79 18.54
N LEU A 679 0.93 -31.88 18.95
CA LEU A 679 0.67 -30.44 18.91
C LEU A 679 0.58 -29.97 17.46
N ASP A 680 -0.50 -29.27 17.14
CA ASP A 680 -0.75 -28.78 15.79
C ASP A 680 -0.04 -27.44 15.55
N LEU A 681 0.95 -27.46 14.65
CA LEU A 681 1.68 -26.27 14.22
C LEU A 681 1.01 -25.60 13.01
N GLY A 682 -0.05 -26.18 12.45
CA GLY A 682 -0.77 -25.64 11.31
C GLY A 682 -0.02 -25.79 9.99
N ASN A 683 -0.29 -24.89 9.04
CA ASN A 683 0.30 -24.93 7.70
C ASN A 683 1.60 -24.12 7.64
N ILE A 684 2.74 -24.79 7.63
CA ILE A 684 4.06 -24.14 7.63
C ILE A 684 4.41 -23.48 6.29
N ALA A 685 3.62 -23.73 5.23
CA ALA A 685 3.75 -22.99 3.98
C ALA A 685 3.14 -21.58 4.08
N ASN A 686 2.16 -21.37 4.96
CA ASN A 686 1.50 -20.08 5.17
C ASN A 686 2.01 -19.45 6.47
N VAL A 687 3.30 -19.17 6.54
CA VAL A 687 3.89 -18.43 7.66
C VAL A 687 4.72 -17.29 7.11
N ASP A 688 4.69 -16.16 7.79
CA ASP A 688 5.26 -14.89 7.30
C ASP A 688 6.80 -14.88 7.23
N ARG A 689 7.49 -15.76 7.95
CA ARG A 689 8.95 -15.97 7.85
C ARG A 689 9.39 -17.22 7.09
N ALA A 690 8.44 -17.95 6.51
CA ALA A 690 8.67 -19.32 6.02
C ALA A 690 9.35 -20.25 7.05
N ALA A 691 9.23 -19.94 8.35
CA ALA A 691 9.80 -20.69 9.46
C ALA A 691 8.83 -20.64 10.66
N VAL A 692 8.78 -21.71 11.44
CA VAL A 692 8.04 -21.79 12.71
C VAL A 692 8.99 -22.26 13.78
N SER A 693 9.08 -21.51 14.88
CA SER A 693 9.87 -21.89 16.05
C SER A 693 8.99 -22.58 17.10
N VAL A 694 9.47 -23.67 17.70
CA VAL A 694 8.71 -24.45 18.68
C VAL A 694 9.56 -24.70 19.91
N ALA A 695 9.02 -24.43 21.10
CA ALA A 695 9.64 -24.76 22.38
C ALA A 695 8.93 -25.95 23.04
N GLY A 696 9.71 -26.84 23.67
CA GLY A 696 9.22 -27.99 24.43
C GLY A 696 10.23 -28.46 25.47
N ASP A 697 9.84 -29.40 26.34
CA ASP A 697 10.68 -29.94 27.41
C ASP A 697 10.64 -31.47 27.49
N LEU A 698 11.78 -32.12 27.24
CA LEU A 698 11.94 -33.56 27.45
C LEU A 698 12.21 -33.85 28.95
N ASN A 699 11.16 -34.15 29.70
CA ASN A 699 11.24 -34.32 31.16
C ASN A 699 11.79 -35.69 31.60
N SER A 700 11.94 -36.65 30.69
CA SER A 700 12.53 -37.97 30.95
C SER A 700 13.16 -38.59 29.69
N PRO A 701 14.06 -39.58 29.81
CA PRO A 701 14.62 -40.26 28.63
C PRO A 701 13.59 -41.04 27.80
N GLN A 702 12.40 -41.30 28.35
CA GLN A 702 11.28 -41.95 27.66
C GLN A 702 10.27 -40.95 27.09
N ASP A 703 10.52 -39.66 27.23
CA ASP A 703 9.67 -38.60 26.71
C ASP A 703 9.77 -38.49 25.18
N VAL A 704 8.65 -38.22 24.52
CA VAL A 704 8.53 -38.22 23.06
C VAL A 704 7.55 -37.13 22.63
N ASP A 705 8.03 -35.95 22.28
CA ASP A 705 7.13 -34.86 21.92
C ASP A 705 6.69 -35.01 20.47
N TRP A 706 5.38 -35.18 20.26
CA TRP A 706 4.80 -35.22 18.92
C TRP A 706 4.26 -33.85 18.51
N TYR A 707 4.58 -33.49 17.27
CA TYR A 707 4.09 -32.32 16.56
C TYR A 707 3.49 -32.75 15.22
N ARG A 708 2.52 -31.99 14.73
CA ARG A 708 1.95 -32.17 13.38
C ARG A 708 1.94 -30.84 12.64
N PHE A 709 2.17 -30.90 11.34
CA PHE A 709 2.09 -29.73 10.46
C PHE A 709 1.63 -30.13 9.05
N THR A 710 1.15 -29.15 8.31
CA THR A 710 0.73 -29.31 6.91
C THR A 710 1.61 -28.44 6.01
N ILE A 711 1.83 -28.89 4.78
CA ILE A 711 2.41 -28.10 3.69
C ILE A 711 1.34 -27.95 2.62
N ASN A 712 0.84 -26.74 2.42
CA ASN A 712 -0.15 -26.41 1.39
C ASN A 712 0.01 -24.96 0.93
N GLN A 713 0.42 -24.72 -0.32
CA GLN A 713 0.58 -23.35 -0.84
C GLN A 713 -0.76 -22.87 -1.42
N VAL A 714 -1.37 -21.87 -0.79
CA VAL A 714 -2.76 -21.46 -1.08
C VAL A 714 -2.89 -20.23 -1.98
N SER A 715 -1.81 -19.46 -2.15
CA SER A 715 -1.81 -18.19 -2.90
C SER A 715 -1.08 -18.29 -4.25
N LEU A 716 -0.51 -19.45 -4.59
CA LEU A 716 0.06 -19.73 -5.90
C LEU A 716 -1.03 -20.18 -6.89
N GLN A 717 -0.85 -19.80 -8.16
CA GLN A 717 -1.71 -20.27 -9.24
C GLN A 717 -1.49 -21.79 -9.43
N ASP A 718 -2.55 -22.57 -9.26
CA ASP A 718 -2.51 -24.04 -9.35
C ASP A 718 -1.97 -24.48 -10.73
N SER A 719 -0.77 -25.06 -10.73
CA SER A 719 -0.10 -25.57 -11.93
C SER A 719 -0.40 -27.05 -12.18
N GLY A 720 -1.25 -27.69 -11.37
CA GLY A 720 -1.57 -29.12 -11.45
C GLY A 720 -0.38 -30.06 -11.13
N LEU A 721 0.74 -29.50 -10.66
CA LEU A 721 1.91 -30.25 -10.19
C LEU A 721 1.85 -30.38 -8.67
N VAL A 722 2.39 -31.48 -8.14
CA VAL A 722 2.61 -31.60 -6.70
C VAL A 722 3.59 -30.52 -6.29
N GLN A 723 3.14 -29.59 -5.46
CA GLN A 723 3.97 -28.52 -4.94
C GLN A 723 4.96 -29.10 -3.92
N HIS A 724 6.17 -28.56 -3.90
CA HIS A 724 7.20 -28.93 -2.94
C HIS A 724 7.63 -27.69 -2.17
N LEU A 725 7.93 -27.87 -0.90
CA LEU A 725 8.52 -26.86 -0.04
C LEU A 725 9.89 -27.35 0.43
N SER A 726 10.92 -26.52 0.23
CA SER A 726 12.24 -26.76 0.82
C SER A 726 12.14 -26.47 2.31
N THR A 727 12.30 -27.50 3.14
CA THR A 727 12.15 -27.39 4.59
C THR A 727 13.45 -27.80 5.28
N MET A 728 13.86 -27.01 6.26
CA MET A 728 14.90 -27.33 7.21
C MET A 728 14.25 -27.51 8.58
N ILE A 729 14.68 -28.51 9.33
CA ILE A 729 14.26 -28.70 10.72
C ILE A 729 15.52 -28.73 11.56
N ASP A 730 15.67 -27.70 12.38
CA ASP A 730 16.83 -27.52 13.25
C ASP A 730 16.40 -27.66 14.71
N MET A 731 17.30 -28.20 15.53
CA MET A 731 17.11 -28.26 16.97
C MET A 731 18.11 -27.33 17.64
N ASP A 732 17.62 -26.18 18.08
CA ASP A 732 18.47 -25.22 18.78
C ASP A 732 18.47 -25.45 20.30
N TYR A 733 19.59 -25.14 20.93
CA TYR A 733 19.80 -25.06 22.37
C TYR A 733 19.46 -26.36 23.14
N ALA A 734 19.49 -27.51 22.46
CA ALA A 734 19.22 -28.81 23.08
C ALA A 734 20.48 -29.47 23.67
N ASP A 735 21.64 -29.38 23.02
CA ASP A 735 22.92 -29.90 23.51
C ASP A 735 23.82 -28.80 24.10
N GLY A 736 24.67 -29.17 25.06
CA GLY A 736 25.45 -28.25 25.87
C GLY A 736 24.60 -27.63 26.98
N LEU A 737 25.24 -27.09 28.02
CA LEU A 737 24.55 -26.44 29.15
C LEU A 737 23.68 -27.37 30.03
N SER A 738 24.04 -28.66 30.13
CA SER A 738 23.36 -29.68 30.97
C SER A 738 21.97 -30.10 30.45
N ARG A 739 21.75 -29.97 29.14
CA ARG A 739 20.52 -30.33 28.42
C ARG A 739 20.68 -31.66 27.64
N ALA A 740 19.61 -32.12 26.98
CA ALA A 740 19.51 -33.48 26.44
C ALA A 740 20.00 -33.59 24.98
N ASN A 741 20.65 -34.71 24.64
CA ASN A 741 20.93 -35.09 23.26
C ASN A 741 19.62 -35.45 22.56
N THR A 742 19.33 -34.85 21.41
CA THR A 742 18.05 -35.00 20.73
C THR A 742 18.13 -35.82 19.46
N THR A 743 16.99 -36.32 19.01
CA THR A 743 16.83 -36.99 17.72
C THR A 743 15.47 -36.61 17.13
N LEU A 744 15.45 -36.25 15.86
CA LEU A 744 14.26 -35.85 15.11
C LEU A 744 13.79 -37.00 14.22
N TRP A 745 12.50 -37.29 14.25
CA TRP A 745 11.87 -38.31 13.39
C TRP A 745 10.71 -37.68 12.60
N LEU A 746 10.85 -37.59 11.28
CA LEU A 746 9.85 -37.00 10.40
C LEU A 746 9.04 -38.08 9.67
N PHE A 747 7.73 -38.03 9.85
CA PHE A 747 6.77 -38.94 9.24
C PHE A 747 5.83 -38.20 8.29
N TYR A 748 5.45 -38.86 7.20
CA TYR A 748 4.42 -38.40 6.26
C TYR A 748 3.15 -39.22 6.44
N ASP A 749 2.01 -38.55 6.44
CA ASP A 749 0.69 -39.18 6.50
C ASP A 749 0.19 -39.49 5.09
N ASP A 750 0.03 -40.77 4.77
CA ASP A 750 -0.44 -41.21 3.46
C ASP A 750 -1.96 -41.09 3.25
N GLN A 751 -2.71 -40.77 4.30
CA GLN A 751 -4.16 -40.56 4.25
C GLN A 751 -4.46 -39.11 4.62
N ASN A 752 -4.98 -38.32 3.68
CA ASN A 752 -5.40 -36.92 3.88
C ASN A 752 -6.60 -36.74 4.85
N GLY A 753 -6.66 -37.45 5.98
CA GLY A 753 -7.76 -37.45 6.94
C GLY A 753 -7.28 -37.43 8.39
N LEU A 754 -7.88 -36.55 9.19
CA LEU A 754 -7.68 -36.38 10.64
C LEU A 754 -8.05 -37.66 11.44
N GLY A 755 -7.22 -38.70 11.40
CA GLY A 755 -7.54 -39.97 12.07
C GLY A 755 -6.36 -40.91 12.29
N GLY A 756 -5.70 -40.77 13.45
CA GLY A 756 -5.14 -41.88 14.22
C GLY A 756 -4.17 -42.86 13.54
N GLY A 757 -2.91 -42.46 13.36
CA GLY A 757 -1.72 -43.28 13.61
C GLY A 757 -1.47 -44.60 12.84
N THR A 758 -2.35 -45.03 11.93
CA THR A 758 -2.19 -46.31 11.19
C THR A 758 -1.71 -46.18 9.74
N GLY A 759 -1.47 -44.96 9.23
CA GLY A 759 -1.04 -44.65 7.85
C GLY A 759 0.21 -43.75 7.73
N ILE A 760 0.98 -43.58 8.81
CA ILE A 760 2.20 -42.77 8.75
C ILE A 760 3.39 -43.60 8.27
N ARG A 761 4.31 -42.97 7.52
CA ARG A 761 5.59 -43.58 7.13
C ARG A 761 6.76 -42.66 7.51
N LEU A 762 7.84 -43.23 8.02
CA LEU A 762 9.07 -42.48 8.26
C LEU A 762 9.64 -42.01 6.91
N VAL A 763 9.88 -40.72 6.76
CA VAL A 763 10.42 -40.10 5.53
C VAL A 763 11.86 -39.66 5.73
N ALA A 764 12.16 -39.04 6.87
CA ALA A 764 13.49 -38.57 7.19
C ALA A 764 13.71 -38.60 8.71
N PHE A 765 14.97 -38.56 9.12
CA PHE A 765 15.34 -38.39 10.52
C PHE A 765 16.66 -37.64 10.61
N GLY A 766 16.84 -36.90 11.70
CA GLY A 766 18.05 -36.14 12.00
C GLY A 766 18.58 -36.53 13.38
N THR A 767 19.89 -36.64 13.51
CA THR A 767 20.62 -36.82 14.77
C THR A 767 21.66 -35.70 14.88
N ASP A 768 22.64 -35.85 15.76
CA ASP A 768 23.83 -35.02 15.94
C ASP A 768 24.24 -34.16 14.72
N SER A 769 24.34 -32.84 14.91
CA SER A 769 24.78 -31.86 13.92
C SER A 769 26.21 -31.35 14.20
N ASN A 770 27.00 -31.06 13.16
CA ASN A 770 28.28 -30.35 13.32
C ASN A 770 28.39 -29.27 12.25
N ILE A 771 27.48 -28.31 12.34
CA ILE A 771 27.36 -27.20 11.39
C ILE A 771 28.13 -26.00 11.94
N ALA A 772 29.17 -25.56 11.22
CA ALA A 772 30.08 -24.51 11.69
C ALA A 772 29.40 -23.14 11.90
N ASP A 773 28.28 -22.91 11.24
CA ASP A 773 27.45 -21.70 11.38
C ASP A 773 26.48 -21.79 12.56
N ASP A 774 26.25 -22.99 13.09
CA ASP A 774 25.30 -23.31 14.15
C ASP A 774 25.97 -23.50 15.52
N VAL A 775 27.21 -24.01 15.55
CA VAL A 775 27.98 -24.18 16.80
C VAL A 775 28.80 -22.95 17.16
N GLY A 776 29.05 -22.71 18.45
CA GLY A 776 29.90 -21.60 18.91
C GLY A 776 31.25 -21.46 18.19
N ALA A 777 31.74 -20.22 18.01
CA ALA A 777 32.98 -19.97 17.28
C ALA A 777 34.17 -20.78 17.85
N PRO A 778 35.09 -21.32 17.02
CA PRO A 778 36.10 -22.29 17.45
C PRO A 778 37.00 -21.88 18.63
N THR A 779 37.07 -20.58 18.94
CA THR A 779 37.88 -20.01 20.03
C THR A 779 37.06 -19.46 21.20
N ARG A 780 35.72 -19.56 21.17
CA ARG A 780 34.81 -18.95 22.16
C ARG A 780 33.96 -19.95 22.95
N GLY A 781 34.27 -21.25 22.88
CA GLY A 781 33.52 -22.28 23.61
C GLY A 781 32.05 -22.29 23.17
N SER A 782 31.12 -22.35 24.13
CA SER A 782 29.67 -22.36 23.85
C SER A 782 29.11 -21.02 23.34
N ASN A 783 29.88 -19.93 23.38
CA ASN A 783 29.55 -18.63 22.76
C ASN A 783 28.09 -18.16 23.00
N VAL A 784 27.56 -18.36 24.21
CA VAL A 784 26.14 -18.13 24.58
C VAL A 784 25.71 -16.66 24.53
N ASP A 785 26.65 -15.75 24.31
CA ASP A 785 26.42 -14.33 24.02
C ASP A 785 26.03 -14.08 22.55
N ASP A 786 26.26 -15.04 21.64
CA ASP A 786 25.86 -15.00 20.23
C ASP A 786 24.61 -15.87 20.01
N LEU A 787 23.43 -15.28 20.18
CA LEU A 787 22.14 -15.96 19.99
C LEU A 787 21.81 -16.29 18.52
N SER A 788 22.72 -15.99 17.59
CA SER A 788 22.51 -16.31 16.18
C SER A 788 23.07 -17.66 15.74
N ARG A 789 23.62 -18.38 16.71
CA ARG A 789 24.07 -19.76 16.59
C ARG A 789 23.15 -20.58 17.48
N GLY A 790 22.56 -21.65 16.93
CA GLY A 790 21.55 -22.45 17.60
C GLY A 790 22.13 -23.37 18.66
N SER A 791 23.40 -23.75 18.53
CA SER A 791 23.96 -24.88 19.26
C SER A 791 25.13 -24.52 20.18
N ALA A 792 25.04 -24.96 21.44
CA ALA A 792 26.17 -24.93 22.38
C ALA A 792 27.05 -26.20 22.28
N GLY A 793 26.63 -27.20 21.51
CA GLY A 793 27.28 -28.50 21.32
C GLY A 793 27.10 -29.04 19.91
N ILE A 794 27.17 -30.37 19.73
CA ILE A 794 27.05 -31.06 18.42
C ILE A 794 26.02 -32.19 18.45
N LEU A 795 25.30 -32.37 19.56
CA LEU A 795 24.38 -33.49 19.81
C LEU A 795 22.91 -33.03 19.77
N ASP A 796 22.67 -31.84 19.27
CA ASP A 796 21.38 -31.41 18.76
C ASP A 796 21.12 -32.04 17.40
N ALA A 797 19.86 -32.38 17.17
CA ALA A 797 19.45 -33.01 15.94
C ALA A 797 19.19 -31.99 14.84
N PHE A 798 19.82 -32.20 13.68
CA PHE A 798 19.61 -31.37 12.50
C PHE A 798 19.10 -32.19 11.32
N LEU A 799 18.14 -31.62 10.60
CA LEU A 799 17.69 -32.10 9.32
C LEU A 799 17.76 -30.94 8.32
N GLY A 800 18.83 -30.95 7.51
CA GLY A 800 19.07 -29.91 6.51
C GLY A 800 17.99 -29.84 5.43
N ASN A 801 18.19 -28.96 4.44
CA ASN A 801 17.20 -28.70 3.40
C ASN A 801 16.75 -30.00 2.73
N ILE A 802 15.48 -30.33 2.92
CA ILE A 802 14.79 -31.44 2.26
C ILE A 802 13.56 -30.92 1.53
N GLU A 803 13.33 -31.44 0.33
CA GLU A 803 12.15 -31.08 -0.46
C GLU A 803 10.96 -31.94 -0.03
N LEU A 804 10.00 -31.32 0.67
CA LEU A 804 8.79 -31.97 1.15
C LEU A 804 7.60 -31.65 0.22
N PRO A 805 6.92 -32.66 -0.37
CA PRO A 805 5.70 -32.40 -1.13
C PRO A 805 4.57 -31.87 -0.25
N SER A 806 3.59 -31.20 -0.86
CA SER A 806 2.36 -30.79 -0.19
C SER A 806 1.66 -31.99 0.47
N GLY A 807 1.30 -31.89 1.75
CA GLY A 807 0.70 -32.96 2.53
C GLY A 807 0.78 -32.74 4.04
N ASN A 808 0.40 -33.76 4.81
CA ASN A 808 0.43 -33.73 6.27
C ASN A 808 1.63 -34.50 6.81
N TYR A 809 2.27 -33.94 7.83
CA TYR A 809 3.48 -34.46 8.43
C TYR A 809 3.37 -34.53 9.95
N PHE A 810 4.07 -35.50 10.53
CA PHE A 810 4.28 -35.59 11.97
C PHE A 810 5.78 -35.56 12.27
N LEU A 811 6.17 -34.76 13.25
CA LEU A 811 7.53 -34.70 13.76
C LEU A 811 7.53 -35.24 15.19
N ALA A 812 8.39 -36.21 15.48
CA ALA A 812 8.63 -36.65 16.85
C ALA A 812 10.04 -36.23 17.28
N ILE A 813 10.12 -35.61 18.45
CA ILE A 813 11.37 -35.19 19.08
C ILE A 813 11.61 -36.12 20.27
N THR A 814 12.79 -36.73 20.33
CA THR A 814 13.12 -37.67 21.40
C THR A 814 14.50 -37.43 21.95
N SER A 815 14.76 -37.97 23.15
CA SER A 815 16.13 -38.22 23.57
C SER A 815 16.79 -39.25 22.64
N ASN A 816 18.12 -39.28 22.61
CA ASN A 816 18.88 -40.30 21.86
C ASN A 816 18.73 -41.74 22.43
N GLU A 817 18.05 -41.93 23.57
CA GLU A 817 17.73 -43.26 24.12
C GLU A 817 16.50 -43.91 23.44
N GLN A 818 15.69 -43.13 22.73
CA GLN A 818 14.54 -43.63 21.97
C GLN A 818 14.89 -43.79 20.49
N THR A 819 14.29 -44.79 19.86
CA THR A 819 14.46 -45.02 18.42
C THR A 819 13.15 -45.43 17.76
N SER A 820 12.97 -45.01 16.51
CA SER A 820 11.79 -45.39 15.73
C SER A 820 11.74 -46.90 15.48
N SER A 821 10.54 -47.49 15.57
CA SER A 821 10.33 -48.92 15.27
C SER A 821 10.70 -49.28 13.82
N TYR A 822 10.68 -48.32 12.90
CA TYR A 822 11.15 -48.47 11.51
C TYR A 822 12.66 -48.70 11.40
N MET A 823 13.43 -48.29 12.42
CA MET A 823 14.88 -48.44 12.50
C MET A 823 15.32 -49.67 13.32
N SER A 824 14.37 -50.39 13.94
CA SER A 824 14.66 -51.52 14.82
C SER A 824 15.53 -52.61 14.19
N GLN A 825 15.54 -52.76 12.85
CA GLN A 825 16.40 -53.70 12.13
C GLN A 825 17.90 -53.47 12.30
N PHE A 826 18.32 -52.24 12.62
CA PHE A 826 19.74 -51.91 12.83
C PHE A 826 20.22 -52.25 14.24
N TYR A 827 19.28 -52.48 15.17
CA TYR A 827 19.57 -52.70 16.60
C TYR A 827 19.15 -54.08 17.09
N SER A 828 18.24 -54.76 16.38
CA SER A 828 17.74 -56.09 16.73
C SER A 828 17.77 -57.03 15.54
N ALA A 829 18.40 -58.20 15.73
CA ALA A 829 18.50 -59.24 14.71
C ALA A 829 17.13 -59.81 14.27
N ASN A 830 16.08 -59.66 15.09
CA ASN A 830 14.72 -60.13 14.83
C ASN A 830 13.70 -58.98 14.94
N ALA A 831 13.98 -57.85 14.29
CA ALA A 831 13.08 -56.71 14.23
C ALA A 831 11.80 -57.07 13.44
N GLY A 832 10.67 -57.21 14.13
CA GLY A 832 9.40 -57.68 13.56
C GLY A 832 8.64 -56.69 12.67
N GLY A 833 9.21 -55.52 12.34
CA GLY A 833 8.45 -54.41 11.75
C GLY A 833 8.72 -54.10 10.28
N ASN A 834 9.98 -54.07 9.82
CA ASN A 834 10.30 -53.48 8.50
C ASN A 834 11.71 -53.85 7.96
N PRO A 835 11.96 -55.10 7.53
CA PRO A 835 13.29 -55.55 7.06
C PRO A 835 13.73 -54.93 5.72
N LEU A 836 12.82 -54.21 5.05
CA LEU A 836 13.06 -53.57 3.76
C LEU A 836 13.39 -52.07 3.87
N THR A 837 13.33 -51.47 5.06
CA THR A 837 13.72 -50.07 5.22
C THR A 837 15.19 -49.90 4.83
N ARG A 838 15.50 -48.85 4.08
CA ARG A 838 16.87 -48.47 3.72
C ARG A 838 17.04 -47.00 4.07
N VAL A 839 18.20 -46.66 4.61
CA VAL A 839 18.57 -45.27 4.90
C VAL A 839 19.55 -44.83 3.84
N GLU A 840 19.31 -43.64 3.29
CA GLU A 840 20.24 -42.95 2.42
C GLU A 840 20.45 -41.52 2.94
N PRO A 841 21.63 -40.92 2.72
CA PRO A 841 21.82 -39.51 3.02
C PRO A 841 20.83 -38.65 2.23
N VAL A 842 20.34 -37.57 2.83
CA VAL A 842 19.43 -36.63 2.16
C VAL A 842 20.00 -36.12 0.83
N ASN A 843 19.12 -35.82 -0.12
CA ASN A 843 19.48 -35.45 -1.49
C ASN A 843 20.20 -34.09 -1.61
N SER A 844 20.15 -33.25 -0.58
CA SER A 844 20.87 -31.97 -0.49
C SER A 844 22.38 -32.13 -0.23
N VAL A 845 22.85 -33.32 0.16
CA VAL A 845 24.28 -33.59 0.37
C VAL A 845 24.94 -34.05 -0.93
N ARG A 846 25.98 -33.33 -1.35
CA ARG A 846 26.80 -33.71 -2.51
C ARG A 846 27.66 -34.94 -2.18
N ARG A 847 27.39 -36.06 -2.84
CA ARG A 847 28.06 -37.35 -2.59
C ARG A 847 29.39 -37.42 -3.36
N ILE A 848 30.50 -37.47 -2.64
CA ILE A 848 31.85 -37.57 -3.23
C ILE A 848 32.08 -38.98 -3.81
N VAL A 849 31.64 -40.01 -3.10
CA VAL A 849 31.65 -41.42 -3.54
C VAL A 849 30.35 -42.07 -3.04
N GLU A 850 29.69 -42.85 -3.88
CA GLU A 850 28.53 -43.67 -3.51
C GLU A 850 28.80 -45.12 -3.91
N ASP A 851 28.61 -46.04 -2.98
CA ASP A 851 28.68 -47.49 -3.24
C ASP A 851 27.29 -48.09 -3.07
N ARG A 852 26.77 -48.71 -4.13
CA ARG A 852 25.45 -49.34 -4.16
C ARG A 852 25.59 -50.85 -4.32
N PHE A 853 24.88 -51.61 -3.49
CA PHE A 853 24.74 -53.06 -3.65
C PHE A 853 24.05 -53.38 -4.98
N GLY A 854 24.82 -53.72 -6.01
CA GLY A 854 24.30 -54.02 -7.36
C GLY A 854 25.16 -53.57 -8.53
N GLY A 855 26.24 -52.82 -8.29
CA GLY A 855 27.25 -52.52 -9.29
C GLY A 855 27.06 -51.19 -10.02
N SER A 856 27.80 -50.19 -9.54
CA SER A 856 28.48 -49.10 -10.25
C SER A 856 28.73 -48.01 -9.22
N THR A 857 30.00 -47.71 -8.92
CA THR A 857 30.35 -46.50 -8.17
C THR A 857 29.92 -45.28 -8.99
N THR A 858 28.86 -44.60 -8.57
CA THR A 858 28.39 -43.36 -9.19
C THR A 858 28.68 -42.21 -8.23
N SER A 859 29.47 -41.22 -8.65
CA SER A 859 29.62 -39.96 -7.92
C SER A 859 28.63 -38.95 -8.47
N THR A 860 27.91 -38.22 -7.61
CA THR A 860 27.20 -36.99 -8.01
C THR A 860 28.09 -35.76 -7.91
N ALA A 861 29.30 -35.90 -7.34
CA ALA A 861 30.31 -34.86 -7.34
C ALA A 861 31.13 -34.93 -8.64
N ALA A 862 31.09 -33.87 -9.44
CA ALA A 862 32.19 -33.63 -10.37
C ALA A 862 33.51 -33.61 -9.59
N GLY A 863 34.59 -34.20 -10.14
CA GLY A 863 35.92 -34.15 -9.55
C GLY A 863 36.33 -32.70 -9.22
N PRO A 864 37.25 -32.48 -8.27
CA PRO A 864 37.62 -31.12 -7.85
C PRO A 864 38.07 -30.31 -9.07
N LEU A 865 37.27 -29.31 -9.43
CA LEU A 865 37.69 -28.28 -10.37
C LEU A 865 38.74 -27.45 -9.64
N GLN A 866 40.02 -27.72 -9.90
CA GLN A 866 41.05 -26.72 -9.67
C GLN A 866 40.73 -25.56 -10.59
N VAL A 867 40.09 -24.52 -10.03
CA VAL A 867 39.90 -23.25 -10.72
C VAL A 867 41.28 -22.59 -10.83
N GLY A 868 42.06 -23.03 -11.82
CA GLY A 868 43.10 -22.21 -12.39
C GLY A 868 42.41 -21.04 -13.07
N VAL A 869 42.35 -19.90 -12.39
CA VAL A 869 41.86 -18.65 -12.98
C VAL A 869 42.83 -18.26 -14.11
N GLN A 870 42.57 -18.77 -15.32
CA GLN A 870 43.18 -18.26 -16.53
C GLN A 870 42.15 -17.34 -17.21
N ARG A 871 42.15 -16.07 -16.80
CA ARG A 871 41.39 -15.02 -17.50
C ARG A 871 42.04 -14.79 -18.88
N GLY A 872 41.46 -15.40 -19.90
CA GLY A 872 41.81 -15.15 -21.29
C GLY A 872 40.65 -15.56 -22.20
N SER A 873 40.47 -14.84 -23.30
CA SER A 873 39.40 -14.98 -24.31
C SER A 873 39.34 -16.34 -25.03
N ALA A 874 40.06 -17.35 -24.55
CA ALA A 874 40.06 -18.72 -25.07
C ALA A 874 39.11 -19.67 -24.31
N SER A 875 38.49 -19.24 -23.19
CA SER A 875 37.51 -20.03 -22.42
C SER A 875 36.04 -19.70 -22.71
N ALA A 876 35.76 -18.80 -23.65
CA ALA A 876 34.40 -18.60 -24.14
C ALA A 876 34.11 -19.68 -25.19
N VAL A 877 33.22 -20.63 -24.89
CA VAL A 877 32.56 -21.42 -25.92
C VAL A 877 31.54 -20.48 -26.57
N PRO A 878 31.69 -20.09 -27.84
CA PRO A 878 30.73 -19.19 -28.47
C PRO A 878 29.39 -19.91 -28.57
N TYR A 879 28.37 -19.37 -27.90
CA TYR A 879 27.00 -19.83 -28.08
C TYR A 879 26.55 -19.46 -29.48
N THR A 880 26.27 -20.45 -30.31
CA THR A 880 25.79 -20.23 -31.69
C THR A 880 24.30 -20.48 -31.76
N LEU A 881 23.62 -19.95 -32.78
CA LEU A 881 22.21 -20.27 -33.01
C LEU A 881 22.00 -21.79 -33.22
N ALA A 882 23.01 -22.56 -33.61
CA ALA A 882 22.88 -24.02 -33.71
C ALA A 882 22.67 -24.72 -32.36
N ASP A 883 23.00 -24.05 -31.24
CA ASP A 883 22.81 -24.55 -29.88
C ASP A 883 21.41 -24.21 -29.31
N VAL A 884 20.56 -23.53 -30.10
CA VAL A 884 19.16 -23.21 -29.78
C VAL A 884 18.24 -24.09 -30.63
N VAL A 885 17.23 -24.72 -30.02
CA VAL A 885 16.16 -25.41 -30.75
C VAL A 885 15.06 -24.39 -31.08
N LEU A 886 14.79 -24.15 -32.36
CA LEU A 886 13.69 -23.27 -32.79
C LEU A 886 12.47 -24.13 -33.17
N PHE A 887 11.34 -23.85 -32.53
CA PHE A 887 10.06 -24.42 -32.90
C PHE A 887 9.39 -23.56 -33.99
N VAL A 888 8.92 -24.19 -35.05
CA VAL A 888 8.23 -23.52 -36.16
C VAL A 888 6.90 -24.21 -36.40
N SER A 889 5.83 -23.42 -36.45
CA SER A 889 4.56 -23.90 -37.00
C SER A 889 4.52 -23.60 -38.50
N GLN A 890 4.18 -24.60 -39.30
CA GLN A 890 3.98 -24.47 -40.73
C GLN A 890 2.77 -25.27 -41.19
N GLN A 891 2.28 -25.00 -42.39
CA GLN A 891 1.26 -25.85 -43.01
C GLN A 891 1.87 -27.21 -43.37
N ALA A 892 1.19 -28.28 -42.98
CA ALA A 892 1.61 -29.63 -43.32
C ALA A 892 1.53 -29.86 -44.85
N PRO A 893 2.54 -30.47 -45.47
CA PRO A 893 2.55 -30.67 -46.92
C PRO A 893 1.32 -31.45 -47.42
N GLY A 894 0.52 -30.82 -48.30
CA GLY A 894 -0.65 -31.46 -48.92
C GLY A 894 -1.88 -31.61 -48.01
N SER A 895 -1.96 -30.86 -46.90
CA SER A 895 -3.08 -30.87 -45.96
C SER A 895 -3.43 -29.45 -45.48
N ASP A 896 -4.67 -29.25 -45.03
CA ASP A 896 -5.14 -28.01 -44.38
C ASP A 896 -4.88 -28.03 -42.85
N THR A 897 -3.89 -28.78 -42.40
CA THR A 897 -3.48 -28.91 -41.00
C THR A 897 -2.16 -28.20 -40.75
N SER A 898 -1.97 -27.62 -39.57
CA SER A 898 -0.67 -27.11 -39.15
C SER A 898 0.18 -28.25 -38.56
N GLU A 899 1.49 -28.15 -38.72
CA GLU A 899 2.46 -29.01 -38.05
C GLU A 899 3.46 -28.17 -37.26
N LEU A 900 3.84 -28.66 -36.08
CA LEU A 900 4.90 -28.07 -35.27
C LEU A 900 6.15 -28.91 -35.49
N ILE A 901 7.20 -28.27 -35.98
CA ILE A 901 8.50 -28.89 -36.24
C ILE A 901 9.57 -28.18 -35.42
N THR A 902 10.67 -28.89 -35.13
CA THR A 902 11.90 -28.26 -34.64
C THR A 902 12.86 -28.08 -35.81
N ILE A 903 13.49 -26.91 -35.88
CA ILE A 903 14.52 -26.60 -36.87
C ILE A 903 15.78 -26.10 -36.17
N ASN A 904 16.93 -26.35 -36.79
CA ASN A 904 18.16 -25.67 -36.43
C ASN A 904 18.09 -24.23 -36.95
N PRO A 905 18.10 -23.18 -36.11
CA PRO A 905 17.90 -21.81 -36.57
C PRO A 905 19.13 -21.22 -37.27
N LEU A 906 20.30 -21.87 -37.19
CA LEU A 906 21.48 -21.49 -37.97
C LEU A 906 21.43 -22.02 -39.40
N THR A 907 20.96 -23.26 -39.60
CA THR A 907 20.98 -23.93 -40.91
C THR A 907 19.62 -24.03 -41.59
N GLY A 908 18.53 -23.77 -40.86
CA GLY A 908 17.15 -23.98 -41.29
C GLY A 908 16.76 -25.46 -41.45
N GLN A 909 17.64 -26.40 -41.12
CA GLN A 909 17.38 -27.82 -41.29
C GLN A 909 16.36 -28.31 -40.25
N GLN A 910 15.30 -28.98 -40.71
CA GLN A 910 14.35 -29.64 -39.84
C GLN A 910 15.02 -30.80 -39.07
N ILE A 911 14.88 -30.79 -37.75
CA ILE A 911 15.44 -31.78 -36.83
C ILE A 911 14.39 -32.86 -36.53
N SER A 912 13.16 -32.46 -36.18
CA SER A 912 12.07 -33.40 -35.90
C SER A 912 10.70 -32.79 -36.20
N LEU A 913 9.72 -33.67 -36.43
CA LEU A 913 8.29 -33.34 -36.38
C LEU A 913 7.79 -33.59 -34.96
N VAL A 914 7.21 -32.58 -34.32
CA VAL A 914 6.70 -32.66 -32.95
C VAL A 914 5.26 -33.16 -32.96
N SER A 915 4.37 -32.53 -33.75
CA SER A 915 2.95 -32.89 -33.81
C SER A 915 2.25 -32.31 -35.05
N ARG A 916 1.09 -32.86 -35.40
CA ARG A 916 0.19 -32.34 -36.45
C ARG A 916 -1.19 -32.06 -35.85
N PHE A 917 -1.73 -30.88 -36.11
CA PHE A 917 -2.97 -30.39 -35.50
C PHE A 917 -3.80 -29.57 -36.50
N PRO A 918 -5.09 -29.31 -36.21
CA PRO A 918 -5.91 -28.42 -37.02
C PRO A 918 -5.23 -27.07 -37.27
N PHE A 919 -5.58 -26.41 -38.38
CA PHE A 919 -4.99 -25.13 -38.76
C PHE A 919 -4.99 -24.10 -37.61
N VAL A 920 -3.82 -23.53 -37.36
CA VAL A 920 -3.60 -22.37 -36.48
C VAL A 920 -2.77 -21.34 -37.25
N GLN A 921 -2.98 -20.06 -36.95
CA GLN A 921 -2.30 -18.94 -37.59
C GLN A 921 -0.91 -18.70 -37.00
N ASP A 922 -0.86 -18.64 -35.68
CA ASP A 922 0.39 -18.43 -34.95
C ASP A 922 0.43 -19.34 -33.72
N VAL A 923 1.65 -19.63 -33.24
CA VAL A 923 1.87 -20.44 -32.04
C VAL A 923 2.77 -19.71 -31.06
N THR A 924 2.43 -19.80 -29.77
CA THR A 924 3.27 -19.31 -28.69
C THR A 924 3.51 -20.41 -27.68
N MET A 925 4.68 -20.41 -27.06
CA MET A 925 5.04 -21.34 -26.00
C MET A 925 5.12 -20.57 -24.68
N ARG A 926 4.49 -21.08 -23.63
CA ARG A 926 4.60 -20.52 -22.28
C ARG A 926 5.84 -21.07 -21.57
N GLY A 927 6.25 -20.40 -20.49
CA GLY A 927 7.41 -20.82 -19.69
C GLY A 927 7.26 -22.21 -19.04
N ASP A 928 6.04 -22.74 -18.95
CA ASP A 928 5.71 -24.09 -18.49
C ASP A 928 5.87 -25.18 -19.58
N GLY A 929 6.24 -24.80 -20.80
CA GLY A 929 6.45 -25.70 -21.93
C GLY A 929 5.19 -26.03 -22.75
N THR A 930 4.03 -25.46 -22.40
CA THR A 930 2.80 -25.65 -23.17
C THR A 930 2.79 -24.76 -24.41
N VAL A 931 2.30 -25.31 -25.53
CA VAL A 931 2.19 -24.58 -26.81
C VAL A 931 0.72 -24.26 -27.08
N HIS A 932 0.44 -23.00 -27.35
CA HIS A 932 -0.89 -22.51 -27.72
C HIS A 932 -0.89 -22.00 -29.15
N GLY A 933 -1.93 -22.34 -29.90
CA GLY A 933 -2.15 -21.81 -31.25
C GLY A 933 -3.41 -20.94 -31.31
N SER A 934 -3.35 -19.84 -32.04
CA SER A 934 -4.53 -19.03 -32.36
C SER A 934 -5.22 -19.55 -33.62
N ARG A 935 -6.55 -19.55 -33.64
CA ARG A 935 -7.33 -19.82 -34.86
C ARG A 935 -8.47 -18.83 -35.04
N THR A 936 -8.71 -18.47 -36.28
CA THR A 936 -10.00 -17.95 -36.76
C THR A 936 -10.67 -19.03 -37.62
N PRO A 937 -11.99 -19.28 -37.45
CA PRO A 937 -12.70 -20.26 -38.27
C PRO A 937 -12.57 -19.96 -39.77
N LEU A 938 -12.23 -20.97 -40.58
CA LEU A 938 -12.21 -20.86 -42.04
C LEU A 938 -13.62 -21.11 -42.60
N GLY A 939 -14.08 -20.24 -43.50
CA GLY A 939 -15.34 -20.43 -44.24
C GLY A 939 -16.63 -20.09 -43.47
N VAL A 940 -16.53 -19.42 -42.32
CA VAL A 940 -17.68 -18.96 -41.51
C VAL A 940 -17.55 -17.45 -41.25
N VAL A 941 -18.68 -16.73 -41.17
CA VAL A 941 -18.68 -15.32 -40.77
C VAL A 941 -18.15 -15.21 -39.34
N VAL A 942 -17.12 -14.38 -39.15
CA VAL A 942 -16.49 -14.15 -37.85
C VAL A 942 -17.38 -13.21 -37.02
N ASN A 943 -17.69 -13.59 -35.78
CA ASN A 943 -18.43 -12.82 -34.79
C ASN A 943 -17.78 -12.98 -33.40
N ASP A 944 -18.22 -12.21 -32.41
CA ASP A 944 -17.69 -12.26 -31.05
C ASP A 944 -17.73 -13.67 -30.42
N ALA A 945 -18.67 -14.51 -30.83
CA ALA A 945 -18.79 -15.88 -30.33
C ALA A 945 -17.77 -16.86 -30.93
N ASN A 946 -17.15 -16.54 -32.06
CA ASN A 946 -16.23 -17.43 -32.78
C ASN A 946 -14.88 -16.79 -33.19
N SER A 947 -14.68 -15.50 -32.87
CA SER A 947 -13.42 -14.78 -33.02
C SER A 947 -12.40 -15.20 -31.96
N GLY A 948 -11.13 -15.38 -32.36
CA GLY A 948 -10.02 -15.58 -31.42
C GLY A 948 -10.05 -16.89 -30.62
N GLY A 949 -10.32 -18.02 -31.27
CA GLY A 949 -10.23 -19.32 -30.61
C GLY A 949 -8.78 -19.68 -30.29
N ILE A 950 -8.48 -19.96 -29.01
CA ILE A 950 -7.17 -20.46 -28.58
C ILE A 950 -7.26 -21.98 -28.42
N LEU A 951 -6.30 -22.68 -29.02
CA LEU A 951 -6.13 -24.12 -28.87
C LEU A 951 -4.86 -24.39 -28.10
N THR A 952 -4.93 -25.27 -27.10
CA THR A 952 -3.71 -25.87 -26.56
C THR A 952 -3.31 -27.04 -27.46
N VAL A 953 -2.06 -27.00 -27.95
CA VAL A 953 -1.48 -28.02 -28.81
C VAL A 953 -0.80 -29.07 -27.93
N ASP A 954 -1.19 -30.34 -28.07
CA ASP A 954 -0.55 -31.43 -27.35
C ASP A 954 0.89 -31.65 -27.87
N ALA A 955 1.87 -31.37 -27.01
CA ALA A 955 3.30 -31.57 -27.26
C ALA A 955 3.74 -33.04 -27.16
N ALA A 956 2.87 -33.95 -26.69
CA ALA A 956 3.15 -35.39 -26.59
C ALA A 956 3.01 -36.16 -27.92
N GLY A 957 2.69 -35.48 -29.03
CA GLY A 957 2.70 -36.05 -30.38
C GLY A 957 1.43 -36.80 -30.80
N ASN A 958 0.34 -36.71 -30.03
CA ASN A 958 -0.92 -37.43 -30.31
C ASN A 958 -1.87 -36.70 -31.28
N GLY A 959 -1.50 -35.50 -31.75
CA GLY A 959 -2.29 -34.73 -32.71
C GLY A 959 -3.65 -34.22 -32.20
N THR A 960 -3.84 -34.17 -30.89
CA THR A 960 -5.05 -33.65 -30.24
C THR A 960 -4.88 -32.17 -29.88
N THR A 961 -5.97 -31.41 -29.96
CA THR A 961 -6.04 -30.03 -29.46
C THR A 961 -7.20 -29.94 -28.48
N SER A 962 -6.99 -29.34 -27.30
CA SER A 962 -8.10 -28.96 -26.41
C SER A 962 -8.45 -27.48 -26.62
N GLY A 963 -9.74 -27.18 -26.73
CA GLY A 963 -10.22 -25.80 -26.81
C GLY A 963 -10.28 -25.21 -25.41
N THR A 964 -9.53 -24.15 -25.15
CA THR A 964 -9.39 -23.59 -23.79
C THR A 964 -10.24 -22.34 -23.55
N ALA A 965 -10.52 -21.51 -24.56
CA ALA A 965 -11.44 -20.37 -24.41
C ALA A 965 -11.77 -19.69 -25.76
N THR A 966 -12.87 -18.93 -25.80
CA THR A 966 -13.04 -17.77 -26.69
C THR A 966 -12.50 -16.53 -25.99
N SER A 967 -12.11 -15.49 -26.74
CA SER A 967 -11.47 -14.28 -26.17
C SER A 967 -12.33 -13.54 -25.15
N GLY A 968 -13.66 -13.76 -25.10
CA GLY A 968 -14.57 -13.16 -24.13
C GLY A 968 -14.75 -11.64 -24.27
N ILE A 969 -14.21 -11.03 -25.33
CA ILE A 969 -14.28 -9.60 -25.60
C ILE A 969 -15.65 -9.29 -26.23
N GLN A 970 -16.49 -8.51 -25.54
CA GLN A 970 -17.84 -8.11 -25.98
C GLN A 970 -17.85 -6.72 -26.66
N THR A 971 -16.97 -6.47 -27.63
CA THR A 971 -16.84 -5.11 -28.20
C THR A 971 -16.95 -5.00 -29.72
N PHE A 972 -17.33 -6.04 -30.47
CA PHE A 972 -17.39 -5.94 -31.94
C PHE A 972 -18.70 -6.51 -32.54
N GLU A 973 -19.73 -5.67 -32.63
CA GLU A 973 -20.84 -5.87 -33.57
C GLU A 973 -20.36 -5.64 -35.03
N TYR A 974 -20.65 -6.63 -35.88
CA TYR A 974 -20.68 -6.63 -37.36
C TYR A 974 -20.20 -5.38 -38.12
N ASP A 975 -19.13 -5.52 -38.92
CA ASP A 975 -18.84 -4.62 -40.05
C ASP A 975 -19.64 -5.10 -41.29
N LEU A 976 -20.43 -4.19 -41.87
CA LEU A 976 -21.12 -4.34 -43.16
C LEU A 976 -20.32 -3.67 -44.27
#